data_AF-A0A0C2MKV8-F1
#
_entry.id   AF-A0A0C2MKV8-F1
#
_cell.length_a   1.000
_cell.length_b   1.000
_cell.length_c   1.000
_cell.angle_alpha   90.00
_cell.angle_beta   90.00
_cell.angle_gamma   90.00
#
_symmetry.space_group_name_H-M   'P 1'
#
loop_
_entity.id
_entity.type
_entity.pdbx_description
1 polymer ?
#
loop_
_entity_poly.entity_id
_entity_poly.type
_entity_poly.pdbx_seq_one_letter_code
_entity_poly.pdbx_strand_id
1 'polypeptide(L)'
;MVLNLDKCIGCHTCSVTCKNVWTSREGMEYAWFNNVESKPGVGYPNDWENQDKWKGGWVRNINGKIVPRMGSRIGVLAKIFNNPDMPTIDDYYEPFTFDYEHLHNAKQGAHQPIARPRSLITGQRMDKINSGPNWEEILGGEFTKRSQDYNFNHIQKEMYGQFENTFMMYLPRLCEHCLNPACVATCPNGIVLIDQDKCRGWRMCLTGCPYKKIYFNWKSGKSEKCIFCYPRIESGQPTVCSETCVGRIRYLGVILYDADRIEQAASTENDKDLYNKQLEIFLNPHDPAIIEEALKQGITQNVLDAAQKSPVYKMAMEWKLALPLHPEYRTLPMVWYVPPLSPIQSAKDAGYLGDDGVLPDISSLRIPLQYLANLLTAGDIAPVKSALNRMLAMRHYKRAETVDKKVDISALEQVGLTEHQAQEMYRYLAIANYEDRFVVPSSHRELAREAFPEAKGCGFSFGDGCKGSDTKYNLFNSQRINAINVSSNPNIDLWENKDEIFDSIAECNELASEQKSSIYDFVTYAFDRSLLSFQEIYCDIFDRGRSTSLLLFEHVHGESRDRGQAMVDLLKQYEDAGFSLNKRELPDFLPVYLEYLSTRNNAEIIEGLCFITPILGLLKERLLKRESKYHALFSVLIELSMTEYDSALISIQVMKEADDATPAALDSVWEEEQVKFLGGDSCPSSIQSIHSNRFKNAVVPQYLEIGEANK
;
A
#
# COMPACT_ATOMS: atom_id res chain seq x y z
N MET A 1 11.87 5.18 -5.39
CA MET A 1 12.80 4.51 -4.43
C MET A 1 14.23 4.80 -4.88
N VAL A 2 15.18 4.93 -3.96
CA VAL A 2 16.64 4.97 -4.29
C VAL A 2 17.37 3.83 -3.59
N LEU A 3 18.32 3.18 -4.27
CA LEU A 3 19.21 2.17 -3.72
C LEU A 3 20.66 2.65 -3.82
N ASN A 4 21.33 2.80 -2.69
CA ASN A 4 22.74 3.18 -2.66
C ASN A 4 23.65 1.96 -2.85
N LEU A 5 24.21 1.78 -4.05
CA LEU A 5 25.05 0.62 -4.38
C LEU A 5 26.40 0.66 -3.66
N ASP A 6 26.90 1.84 -3.30
CA ASP A 6 28.14 2.02 -2.51
C ASP A 6 28.06 1.36 -1.12
N LYS A 7 26.83 1.19 -0.59
CA LYS A 7 26.58 0.52 0.69
C LYS A 7 26.05 -0.91 0.55
N CYS A 8 25.85 -1.39 -0.69
CA CYS A 8 25.25 -2.70 -0.90
C CYS A 8 26.25 -3.82 -0.56
N ILE A 9 25.85 -4.69 0.36
CA ILE A 9 26.67 -5.84 0.80
C ILE A 9 26.26 -7.17 0.18
N GLY A 10 25.28 -7.16 -0.75
CA GLY A 10 24.88 -8.39 -1.43
C GLY A 10 24.36 -9.51 -0.54
N CYS A 11 23.75 -9.22 0.62
CA CYS A 11 23.35 -10.24 1.60
C CYS A 11 22.05 -11.00 1.28
N HIS A 12 21.34 -10.63 0.20
CA HIS A 12 20.07 -11.24 -0.23
C HIS A 12 18.89 -11.20 0.77
N THR A 13 19.01 -10.59 1.96
CA THR A 13 17.90 -10.49 2.95
C THR A 13 16.62 -9.91 2.34
N CYS A 14 16.75 -8.86 1.54
CA CYS A 14 15.64 -8.23 0.82
C CYS A 14 14.92 -9.15 -0.18
N SER A 15 15.62 -10.15 -0.72
CA SER A 15 15.05 -11.17 -1.61
C SER A 15 14.31 -12.23 -0.80
N VAL A 16 14.92 -12.71 0.28
CA VAL A 16 14.34 -13.74 1.17
C VAL A 16 13.04 -13.24 1.81
N THR A 17 13.01 -12.03 2.35
CA THR A 17 11.81 -11.50 3.00
C THR A 17 10.68 -11.27 2.00
N CYS A 18 11.00 -10.81 0.79
CA CYS A 18 10.02 -10.69 -0.30
C CYS A 18 9.49 -12.06 -0.74
N LYS A 19 10.38 -13.07 -0.87
CA LYS A 19 10.03 -14.45 -1.20
C LYS A 19 9.04 -15.02 -0.20
N ASN A 20 9.40 -14.99 1.08
CA ASN A 20 8.62 -15.54 2.18
C ASN A 20 7.20 -14.97 2.25
N VAL A 21 7.06 -13.66 2.06
CA VAL A 21 5.75 -13.00 2.16
C VAL A 21 4.89 -13.23 0.91
N TRP A 22 5.45 -13.12 -0.29
CA TRP A 22 4.65 -12.97 -1.52
C TRP A 22 4.68 -14.16 -2.48
N THR A 23 5.80 -14.91 -2.55
CA THR A 23 6.08 -15.83 -3.67
C THR A 23 6.56 -17.23 -3.23
N SER A 24 6.14 -17.69 -2.05
CA SER A 24 6.38 -19.06 -1.55
C SER A 24 5.36 -20.09 -2.05
N ARG A 25 4.36 -19.66 -2.83
CA ARG A 25 3.31 -20.52 -3.39
C ARG A 25 3.83 -21.31 -4.59
N GLU A 26 3.33 -22.54 -4.76
CA GLU A 26 3.51 -23.32 -5.99
C GLU A 26 3.00 -22.53 -7.22
N GLY A 27 3.77 -22.57 -8.30
CA GLY A 27 3.62 -21.70 -9.46
C GLY A 27 4.54 -20.47 -9.45
N MET A 28 4.97 -20.02 -8.26
CA MET A 28 5.73 -18.78 -8.04
C MET A 28 7.04 -19.00 -7.28
N GLU A 29 7.35 -20.23 -6.90
CA GLU A 29 8.57 -20.60 -6.19
C GLU A 29 9.84 -20.21 -6.95
N TYR A 30 9.83 -20.29 -8.29
CA TYR A 30 10.95 -19.86 -9.13
C TYR A 30 11.08 -18.33 -9.22
N ALA A 31 10.03 -17.57 -8.93
CA ALA A 31 9.94 -16.13 -9.23
C ALA A 31 10.47 -15.26 -8.08
N TRP A 32 11.46 -14.41 -8.35
CA TRP A 32 12.05 -13.52 -7.34
C TRP A 32 11.72 -12.06 -7.62
N PHE A 33 10.58 -11.59 -7.08
CA PHE A 33 10.13 -10.20 -7.25
C PHE A 33 11.22 -9.19 -6.90
N ASN A 34 11.88 -9.40 -5.75
CA ASN A 34 13.15 -8.78 -5.43
C ASN A 34 14.25 -9.83 -5.58
N ASN A 35 15.26 -9.53 -6.41
CA ASN A 35 16.48 -10.34 -6.54
C ASN A 35 17.71 -9.44 -6.38
N VAL A 36 18.88 -10.04 -6.16
CA VAL A 36 20.16 -9.35 -6.13
C VAL A 36 21.10 -10.13 -7.04
N GLU A 37 21.86 -9.41 -7.85
CA GLU A 37 22.78 -9.98 -8.83
C GLU A 37 24.21 -9.52 -8.52
N SER A 38 25.17 -10.42 -8.71
CA SER A 38 26.58 -10.03 -8.77
C SER A 38 26.89 -9.57 -10.20
N LYS A 39 27.49 -8.38 -10.31
CA LYS A 39 27.93 -7.80 -11.58
C LYS A 39 29.46 -7.73 -11.60
N PRO A 40 30.12 -8.10 -12.71
CA PRO A 40 29.53 -8.51 -13.99
C PRO A 40 28.94 -9.93 -14.00
N GLY A 41 27.80 -10.07 -14.67
CA GLY A 41 27.02 -11.31 -14.82
C GLY A 41 25.78 -11.12 -15.69
N VAL A 42 25.27 -12.20 -16.26
CA VAL A 42 24.08 -12.19 -17.15
C VAL A 42 22.76 -12.02 -16.39
N GLY A 43 22.77 -12.25 -15.07
CA GLY A 43 21.66 -11.92 -14.18
C GLY A 43 20.47 -12.88 -14.27
N TYR A 44 19.30 -12.40 -13.84
CA TYR A 44 18.10 -13.21 -13.67
C TYR A 44 16.84 -12.50 -14.24
N PRO A 45 16.13 -13.10 -15.21
CA PRO A 45 16.54 -14.29 -15.98
C PRO A 45 17.86 -14.03 -16.74
N ASN A 46 18.49 -15.10 -17.20
CA ASN A 46 19.76 -15.03 -17.92
C ASN A 46 19.67 -14.07 -19.11
N ASP A 47 20.61 -13.13 -19.16
CA ASP A 47 20.77 -12.13 -20.23
C ASP A 47 19.58 -11.16 -20.35
N TRP A 48 18.89 -10.86 -19.24
CA TRP A 48 17.64 -10.05 -19.25
C TRP A 48 17.81 -8.64 -19.85
N GLU A 49 19.02 -8.08 -19.82
CA GLU A 49 19.36 -6.75 -20.35
C GLU A 49 19.40 -6.72 -21.88
N ASN A 50 19.59 -7.87 -22.54
CA ASN A 50 19.66 -7.97 -23.98
C ASN A 50 18.27 -7.82 -24.64
N GLN A 51 17.89 -6.58 -24.95
CA GLN A 51 16.59 -6.31 -25.58
C GLN A 51 16.54 -6.69 -27.07
N ASP A 52 17.68 -7.00 -27.70
CA ASP A 52 17.70 -7.59 -29.04
C ASP A 52 17.27 -9.05 -29.01
N LYS A 53 17.55 -9.78 -27.92
CA LYS A 53 16.97 -11.10 -27.64
C LYS A 53 15.52 -10.97 -27.15
N TRP A 54 15.31 -10.17 -26.11
CA TRP A 54 14.07 -10.23 -25.32
C TRP A 54 12.96 -9.28 -25.71
N LYS A 55 13.19 -8.38 -26.66
CA LYS A 55 12.21 -7.45 -27.24
C LYS A 55 11.39 -6.64 -26.21
N GLY A 56 12.00 -6.30 -25.07
CA GLY A 56 11.36 -5.49 -24.03
C GLY A 56 11.51 -3.99 -24.24
N GLY A 57 10.70 -3.21 -23.51
CA GLY A 57 10.75 -1.75 -23.53
C GLY A 57 10.12 -1.15 -24.79
N TRP A 58 10.51 0.08 -25.09
CA TRP A 58 10.00 0.84 -26.24
C TRP A 58 11.08 1.08 -27.30
N VAL A 59 10.64 1.34 -28.52
CA VAL A 59 11.48 1.85 -29.61
C VAL A 59 10.85 3.11 -30.15
N ARG A 60 11.69 4.10 -30.48
CA ARG A 60 11.26 5.34 -31.13
C ARG A 60 11.36 5.17 -32.65
N ASN A 61 10.26 5.39 -33.35
CA ASN A 61 10.22 5.37 -34.80
C ASN A 61 10.80 6.68 -35.38
N ILE A 62 11.10 6.66 -36.68
CA ILE A 62 11.63 7.83 -37.41
C ILE A 62 10.67 9.04 -37.32
N ASN A 63 9.36 8.80 -37.22
CA ASN A 63 8.34 9.85 -37.06
C ASN A 63 8.22 10.41 -35.62
N GLY A 64 9.11 10.00 -34.71
CA GLY A 64 9.16 10.45 -33.33
C GLY A 64 8.23 9.73 -32.35
N LYS A 65 7.28 8.91 -32.83
CA LYS A 65 6.39 8.13 -31.95
C LYS A 65 7.11 6.92 -31.38
N ILE A 66 6.80 6.60 -30.12
CA ILE A 66 7.26 5.36 -29.49
C ILE A 66 6.25 4.24 -29.66
N VAL A 67 6.75 3.02 -29.86
CA VAL A 67 5.95 1.78 -29.87
C VAL A 67 6.67 0.71 -29.04
N PRO A 68 5.95 -0.25 -28.44
CA PRO A 68 6.62 -1.36 -27.75
C PRO A 68 7.57 -2.09 -28.70
N ARG A 69 8.78 -2.42 -28.24
CA ARG A 69 9.77 -3.17 -29.04
C ARG A 69 9.23 -4.51 -29.55
N MET A 70 8.31 -5.10 -28.78
CA MET A 70 7.58 -6.32 -29.12
C MET A 70 6.74 -6.19 -30.40
N GLY A 71 6.28 -4.98 -30.73
CA GLY A 71 5.44 -4.65 -31.89
C GLY A 71 4.30 -3.69 -31.56
N SER A 72 3.60 -3.23 -32.61
CA SER A 72 2.34 -2.49 -32.47
C SER A 72 1.22 -3.37 -31.89
N ARG A 73 0.04 -2.80 -31.58
CA ARG A 73 -1.10 -3.57 -31.05
C ARG A 73 -1.44 -4.81 -31.89
N ILE A 74 -1.48 -4.68 -33.22
CA ILE A 74 -1.74 -5.80 -34.13
C ILE A 74 -0.57 -6.81 -34.11
N GLY A 75 0.68 -6.31 -34.09
CA GLY A 75 1.87 -7.16 -34.02
C GLY A 75 1.96 -7.98 -32.74
N VAL A 76 1.58 -7.38 -31.60
CA VAL A 76 1.47 -8.08 -30.31
C VAL A 76 0.37 -9.13 -30.37
N LEU A 77 -0.84 -8.79 -30.85
CA LEU A 77 -1.95 -9.74 -30.95
C LEU A 77 -1.65 -10.92 -31.88
N ALA A 78 -0.93 -10.70 -32.99
CA ALA A 78 -0.53 -11.77 -33.90
C ALA A 78 0.38 -12.84 -33.24
N LYS A 79 1.10 -12.46 -32.17
CA LYS A 79 1.98 -13.33 -31.39
C LYS A 79 1.29 -13.98 -30.17
N ILE A 80 -0.02 -13.79 -29.97
CA ILE A 80 -0.72 -14.21 -28.74
C ILE A 80 -0.77 -15.75 -28.57
N PHE A 81 -0.85 -16.50 -29.67
CA PHE A 81 -0.93 -17.96 -29.64
C PHE A 81 0.42 -18.60 -29.28
N ASN A 82 1.51 -17.94 -29.64
CA ASN A 82 2.86 -18.34 -29.27
C ASN A 82 3.74 -17.10 -29.21
N ASN A 83 4.14 -16.70 -28.01
CA ASN A 83 5.04 -15.57 -27.81
C ASN A 83 6.49 -16.05 -28.02
N PRO A 84 7.14 -15.73 -29.15
CA PRO A 84 8.45 -16.29 -29.50
C PRO A 84 9.59 -15.72 -28.65
N ASP A 85 9.37 -14.56 -28.03
CA ASP A 85 10.37 -13.78 -27.31
C ASP A 85 10.19 -13.93 -25.77
N MET A 86 9.39 -14.90 -25.32
CA MET A 86 9.11 -15.13 -23.90
C MET A 86 10.24 -15.92 -23.24
N PRO A 87 10.79 -15.49 -22.09
CA PRO A 87 11.72 -16.30 -21.32
C PRO A 87 11.10 -17.62 -20.90
N THR A 88 11.86 -18.69 -21.06
CA THR A 88 11.49 -20.05 -20.64
C THR A 88 11.90 -20.29 -19.19
N ILE A 89 11.45 -21.40 -18.60
CA ILE A 89 11.83 -21.75 -17.22
C ILE A 89 13.36 -21.91 -17.07
N ASP A 90 14.05 -22.38 -18.11
CA ASP A 90 15.49 -22.60 -18.10
C ASP A 90 16.29 -21.29 -18.19
N ASP A 91 15.69 -20.22 -18.71
CA ASP A 91 16.28 -18.88 -18.62
C ASP A 91 16.22 -18.33 -17.18
N TYR A 92 15.31 -18.83 -16.35
CA TYR A 92 15.30 -18.60 -14.91
C TYR A 92 16.12 -19.70 -14.21
N TYR A 93 15.44 -20.77 -13.79
CA TYR A 93 15.98 -22.04 -13.33
C TYR A 93 14.81 -23.01 -13.11
N GLU A 94 15.07 -24.31 -13.19
CA GLU A 94 14.12 -25.33 -12.72
C GLU A 94 14.07 -25.29 -11.18
N PRO A 95 12.94 -24.89 -10.56
CA PRO A 95 12.85 -24.86 -9.11
C PRO A 95 12.97 -26.27 -8.53
N PHE A 96 13.71 -26.39 -7.43
CA PHE A 96 14.04 -27.68 -6.82
C PHE A 96 13.79 -27.69 -5.31
N THR A 97 13.57 -28.88 -4.79
CA THR A 97 13.56 -29.22 -3.37
C THR A 97 14.47 -30.43 -3.13
N PHE A 98 14.53 -30.94 -1.89
CA PHE A 98 15.30 -32.13 -1.55
C PHE A 98 14.44 -33.18 -0.85
N ASP A 99 14.77 -34.45 -1.05
CA ASP A 99 14.13 -35.60 -0.40
C ASP A 99 14.60 -35.73 1.07
N TYR A 100 14.32 -34.73 1.92
CA TYR A 100 14.75 -34.72 3.32
C TYR A 100 14.24 -35.92 4.12
N GLU A 101 13.01 -36.38 3.84
CA GLU A 101 12.42 -37.55 4.50
C GLU A 101 13.23 -38.83 4.30
N HIS A 102 14.04 -38.93 3.23
CA HIS A 102 14.92 -40.08 3.02
C HIS A 102 15.96 -40.22 4.13
N LEU A 103 16.39 -39.11 4.76
CA LEU A 103 17.32 -39.15 5.90
C LEU A 103 16.69 -39.79 7.15
N HIS A 104 15.36 -39.74 7.26
CA HIS A 104 14.60 -40.24 8.41
C HIS A 104 14.12 -41.67 8.19
N ASN A 105 13.67 -41.96 6.97
CA ASN A 105 12.95 -43.18 6.63
C ASN A 105 13.80 -44.21 5.88
N ALA A 106 15.09 -43.94 5.67
CA ALA A 106 15.98 -44.89 5.02
C ALA A 106 16.11 -46.18 5.81
N LYS A 107 15.92 -47.31 5.12
CA LYS A 107 16.19 -48.64 5.68
C LYS A 107 17.70 -48.82 5.86
N GLN A 108 18.08 -49.71 6.77
CA GLN A 108 19.48 -50.10 6.96
C GLN A 108 20.09 -50.56 5.63
N GLY A 109 21.25 -50.02 5.26
CA GLY A 109 21.91 -50.28 4.00
C GLY A 109 23.41 -50.05 4.09
N ALA A 110 24.12 -50.41 3.02
CA ALA A 110 25.58 -50.31 2.95
C ALA A 110 26.10 -48.86 2.78
N HIS A 111 25.23 -47.92 2.47
CA HIS A 111 25.57 -46.53 2.19
C HIS A 111 24.75 -45.57 3.04
N GLN A 112 25.37 -44.46 3.43
CA GLN A 112 24.72 -43.40 4.19
C GLN A 112 23.58 -42.77 3.36
N PRO A 113 22.36 -42.60 3.91
CA PRO A 113 21.28 -41.94 3.21
C PRO A 113 21.60 -40.45 2.97
N ILE A 114 21.17 -39.91 1.82
CA ILE A 114 21.35 -38.51 1.48
C ILE A 114 20.09 -37.91 0.85
N ALA A 115 19.80 -36.65 1.16
CA ALA A 115 18.69 -35.92 0.55
C ALA A 115 19.10 -35.46 -0.86
N ARG A 116 18.59 -36.14 -1.88
CA ARG A 116 18.86 -35.81 -3.30
C ARG A 116 17.87 -34.75 -3.81
N PRO A 117 18.25 -33.95 -4.82
CA PRO A 117 17.37 -32.92 -5.37
C PRO A 117 16.21 -33.52 -6.18
N ARG A 118 15.07 -32.84 -6.14
CA ARG A 118 13.84 -33.17 -6.85
C ARG A 118 13.27 -31.90 -7.48
N SER A 119 12.79 -32.03 -8.71
CA SER A 119 12.14 -30.94 -9.43
C SER A 119 10.80 -30.59 -8.78
N LEU A 120 10.54 -29.31 -8.55
CA LEU A 120 9.23 -28.80 -8.14
C LEU A 120 8.26 -28.66 -9.32
N ILE A 121 8.73 -28.81 -10.56
CA ILE A 121 7.88 -28.82 -11.76
C ILE A 121 7.39 -30.22 -12.09
N THR A 122 8.31 -31.21 -12.14
CA THR A 122 8.00 -32.57 -12.58
C THR A 122 7.80 -33.56 -11.44
N GLY A 123 8.22 -33.21 -10.22
CA GLY A 123 8.26 -34.13 -9.08
C GLY A 123 9.29 -35.24 -9.20
N GLN A 124 10.05 -35.29 -10.30
CA GLN A 124 11.06 -36.30 -10.57
C GLN A 124 12.39 -35.97 -9.90
N ARG A 125 13.18 -37.01 -9.62
CA ARG A 125 14.54 -36.85 -9.11
C ARG A 125 15.41 -36.15 -10.15
N MET A 126 16.17 -35.16 -9.71
CA MET A 126 17.18 -34.50 -10.52
C MET A 126 18.53 -35.20 -10.32
N ASP A 127 19.25 -35.46 -11.41
CA ASP A 127 20.60 -35.99 -11.32
C ASP A 127 21.58 -34.93 -10.77
N LYS A 128 21.41 -33.67 -11.17
CA LYS A 128 22.21 -32.54 -10.74
C LYS A 128 21.44 -31.23 -10.89
N ILE A 129 21.64 -30.30 -9.96
CA ILE A 129 21.21 -28.90 -10.11
C ILE A 129 22.25 -28.18 -10.98
N ASN A 130 21.81 -27.58 -12.10
CA ASN A 130 22.72 -26.95 -13.08
C ASN A 130 22.60 -25.42 -13.13
N SER A 131 21.56 -24.84 -12.52
CA SER A 131 21.33 -23.40 -12.46
C SER A 131 20.52 -23.02 -11.22
N GLY A 132 20.48 -21.73 -10.94
CA GLY A 132 19.71 -21.14 -9.85
C GLY A 132 19.59 -19.64 -10.03
N PRO A 133 18.75 -18.95 -9.25
CA PRO A 133 18.45 -17.52 -9.43
C PRO A 133 19.61 -16.59 -9.06
N ASN A 134 20.70 -17.14 -8.51
CA ASN A 134 21.91 -16.44 -8.09
C ASN A 134 23.17 -17.25 -8.41
N TRP A 135 23.18 -17.94 -9.56
CA TRP A 135 24.27 -18.87 -9.92
C TRP A 135 25.65 -18.20 -10.09
N GLU A 136 25.65 -16.91 -10.42
CA GLU A 136 26.85 -16.09 -10.66
C GLU A 136 27.35 -15.34 -9.41
N GLU A 137 26.83 -15.67 -8.22
CA GLU A 137 27.18 -15.01 -6.97
C GLU A 137 28.70 -15.00 -6.74
N ILE A 138 29.23 -13.87 -6.25
CA ILE A 138 30.66 -13.71 -5.91
C ILE A 138 31.56 -14.10 -7.09
N LEU A 139 31.18 -13.66 -8.29
CA LEU A 139 31.88 -13.94 -9.55
C LEU A 139 31.93 -15.44 -9.89
N GLY A 140 30.93 -16.21 -9.46
CA GLY A 140 30.79 -17.63 -9.76
C GLY A 140 30.77 -17.91 -11.27
N GLY A 141 31.68 -18.77 -11.73
CA GLY A 141 31.83 -19.13 -13.13
C GLY A 141 32.97 -18.37 -13.85
N GLU A 142 33.37 -18.90 -15.00
CA GLU A 142 34.44 -18.33 -15.82
C GLU A 142 34.13 -16.90 -16.28
N PHE A 143 35.15 -16.04 -16.31
CA PHE A 143 35.00 -14.66 -16.80
C PHE A 143 34.49 -14.58 -18.24
N THR A 144 34.85 -15.54 -19.10
CA THR A 144 34.34 -15.62 -20.49
C THR A 144 32.81 -15.74 -20.56
N LYS A 145 32.18 -16.38 -19.56
CA LYS A 145 30.72 -16.49 -19.44
C LYS A 145 30.13 -15.23 -18.81
N ARG A 146 30.68 -14.78 -17.67
CA ARG A 146 30.19 -13.58 -16.96
C ARG A 146 30.36 -12.30 -17.77
N SER A 147 31.41 -12.21 -18.59
CA SER A 147 31.68 -11.05 -19.46
C SER A 147 30.76 -10.97 -20.68
N GLN A 148 29.82 -11.92 -20.84
CA GLN A 148 28.68 -11.77 -21.77
C GLN A 148 27.63 -10.78 -21.25
N ASP A 149 27.77 -10.32 -20.00
CA ASP A 149 27.02 -9.20 -19.44
C ASP A 149 26.92 -8.02 -20.43
N TYR A 150 25.69 -7.60 -20.69
CA TYR A 150 25.35 -6.54 -21.64
C TYR A 150 26.08 -5.23 -21.37
N ASN A 151 26.36 -4.92 -20.09
CA ASN A 151 26.98 -3.66 -19.71
C ASN A 151 28.48 -3.59 -20.08
N PHE A 152 29.09 -4.66 -20.59
CA PHE A 152 30.43 -4.62 -21.20
C PHE A 152 30.45 -4.10 -22.64
N ASN A 153 29.30 -3.78 -23.23
CA ASN A 153 29.25 -3.18 -24.57
C ASN A 153 30.12 -1.92 -24.65
N HIS A 154 30.91 -1.81 -25.72
CA HIS A 154 31.88 -0.73 -25.94
C HIS A 154 33.02 -0.64 -24.91
N ILE A 155 33.35 -1.75 -24.23
CA ILE A 155 34.48 -1.84 -23.29
C ILE A 155 35.43 -2.95 -23.74
N GLN A 156 36.73 -2.68 -23.76
CA GLN A 156 37.76 -3.72 -23.87
C GLN A 156 37.83 -4.48 -22.55
N LYS A 157 37.28 -5.70 -22.53
CA LYS A 157 36.95 -6.40 -21.28
C LYS A 157 38.02 -7.40 -20.84
N GLU A 158 38.96 -7.74 -21.70
CA GLU A 158 39.99 -8.76 -21.49
C GLU A 158 40.79 -8.51 -20.21
N MET A 159 41.11 -7.25 -19.91
CA MET A 159 41.88 -6.88 -18.73
C MET A 159 41.17 -7.22 -17.42
N TYR A 160 39.83 -7.20 -17.37
CA TYR A 160 39.05 -7.50 -16.16
C TYR A 160 38.91 -9.01 -15.89
N GLY A 161 39.42 -9.85 -16.78
CA GLY A 161 39.63 -11.28 -16.53
C GLY A 161 40.91 -11.57 -15.73
N GLN A 162 41.79 -10.58 -15.56
CA GLN A 162 43.02 -10.69 -14.76
C GLN A 162 42.69 -10.52 -13.28
N PHE A 163 43.36 -11.29 -12.42
CA PHE A 163 43.10 -11.31 -10.98
C PHE A 163 43.21 -9.91 -10.36
N GLU A 164 44.25 -9.17 -10.70
CA GLU A 164 44.58 -7.85 -10.16
C GLU A 164 43.52 -6.78 -10.49
N ASN A 165 42.85 -6.94 -11.63
CA ASN A 165 41.82 -6.03 -12.14
C ASN A 165 40.40 -6.52 -11.84
N THR A 166 40.25 -7.57 -11.03
CA THR A 166 38.94 -8.12 -10.68
C THR A 166 38.10 -7.09 -9.93
N PHE A 167 36.94 -6.76 -10.48
CA PHE A 167 35.92 -5.97 -9.81
C PHE A 167 34.62 -6.75 -9.67
N MET A 168 33.83 -6.34 -8.69
CA MET A 168 32.50 -6.86 -8.44
C MET A 168 31.65 -5.76 -7.82
N MET A 169 30.37 -5.75 -8.14
CA MET A 169 29.36 -4.96 -7.44
C MET A 169 28.06 -5.77 -7.33
N TYR A 170 27.18 -5.34 -6.43
CA TYR A 170 25.86 -5.95 -6.28
C TYR A 170 24.78 -5.06 -6.88
N LEU A 171 23.85 -5.67 -7.60
CA LEU A 171 22.71 -5.01 -8.22
C LEU A 171 21.39 -5.61 -7.68
N PRO A 172 20.86 -5.10 -6.55
CA PRO A 172 19.51 -5.41 -6.09
C PRO A 172 18.45 -4.79 -7.02
N ARG A 173 17.51 -5.59 -7.51
CA ARG A 173 16.44 -5.13 -8.43
C ARG A 173 15.06 -5.61 -8.03
N LEU A 174 14.06 -4.80 -8.34
CA LEU A 174 12.64 -5.12 -8.25
C LEU A 174 11.90 -4.54 -9.46
N CYS A 175 10.56 -4.55 -9.46
CA CYS A 175 9.82 -3.81 -10.49
C CYS A 175 10.11 -2.31 -10.35
N GLU A 176 10.36 -1.66 -11.48
CA GLU A 176 10.66 -0.23 -11.53
C GLU A 176 9.46 0.68 -11.31
N HIS A 177 8.22 0.15 -11.33
CA HIS A 177 6.97 0.92 -11.21
C HIS A 177 6.99 2.19 -12.10
N CYS A 178 7.37 1.97 -13.36
CA CYS A 178 7.69 3.00 -14.33
C CYS A 178 6.51 3.94 -14.63
N LEU A 179 6.80 5.20 -14.99
CA LEU A 179 5.79 6.17 -15.44
C LEU A 179 5.25 5.87 -16.85
N ASN A 180 6.09 5.30 -17.73
CA ASN A 180 5.71 4.80 -19.06
C ASN A 180 5.88 3.26 -19.17
N PRO A 181 5.07 2.47 -18.45
CA PRO A 181 5.29 1.04 -18.30
C PRO A 181 4.97 0.25 -19.57
N ALA A 182 6.00 -0.32 -20.21
CA ALA A 182 5.85 -1.17 -21.39
C ALA A 182 4.97 -2.41 -21.14
N CYS A 183 4.91 -2.91 -19.90
CA CYS A 183 4.05 -4.04 -19.54
C CYS A 183 2.56 -3.71 -19.59
N VAL A 184 2.16 -2.46 -19.32
CA VAL A 184 0.78 -2.00 -19.48
C VAL A 184 0.43 -1.92 -20.95
N ALA A 185 1.31 -1.33 -21.75
CA ALA A 185 1.12 -1.14 -23.20
C ALA A 185 1.08 -2.45 -24.00
N THR A 186 1.73 -3.50 -23.49
CA THR A 186 1.77 -4.84 -24.12
C THR A 186 0.75 -5.81 -23.53
N CYS A 187 0.07 -5.44 -22.44
CA CYS A 187 -1.06 -6.20 -21.91
C CYS A 187 -2.33 -5.79 -22.65
N PRO A 188 -3.09 -6.74 -23.25
CA PRO A 188 -4.38 -6.41 -23.85
C PRO A 188 -5.39 -5.74 -22.89
N ASN A 189 -5.20 -5.87 -21.57
CA ASN A 189 -6.09 -5.34 -20.53
C ASN A 189 -5.50 -4.16 -19.69
N GLY A 190 -4.25 -3.74 -19.92
CA GLY A 190 -3.64 -2.47 -19.49
C GLY A 190 -3.75 -1.98 -18.02
N ILE A 191 -3.08 -2.60 -17.03
CA ILE A 191 -2.97 -2.08 -15.63
C ILE A 191 -1.56 -2.33 -15.03
N VAL A 192 -1.04 -1.40 -14.21
CA VAL A 192 0.33 -1.43 -13.60
C VAL A 192 0.48 -2.48 -12.48
N LEU A 193 -0.54 -2.63 -11.64
CA LEU A 193 -0.75 -3.86 -10.88
C LEU A 193 -1.42 -4.88 -11.80
N ILE A 194 -0.97 -6.13 -11.78
CA ILE A 194 -1.64 -7.17 -12.55
C ILE A 194 -2.85 -7.61 -11.74
N ASP A 195 -4.01 -7.07 -12.10
CA ASP A 195 -5.32 -7.48 -11.60
C ASP A 195 -5.49 -9.00 -11.83
N GLN A 196 -5.51 -9.76 -10.73
CA GLN A 196 -5.54 -11.22 -10.79
C GLN A 196 -6.89 -11.75 -11.30
N ASP A 197 -7.98 -10.98 -11.15
CA ASP A 197 -9.30 -11.37 -11.65
C ASP A 197 -9.42 -11.10 -13.15
N LYS A 198 -8.90 -9.96 -13.63
CA LYS A 198 -8.90 -9.58 -15.06
C LYS A 198 -7.77 -10.22 -15.86
N CYS A 199 -6.72 -10.72 -15.22
CA CYS A 199 -5.63 -11.40 -15.92
C CYS A 199 -6.15 -12.66 -16.62
N ARG A 200 -5.80 -12.80 -17.90
CA ARG A 200 -6.16 -13.96 -18.75
C ARG A 200 -4.95 -14.81 -19.14
N GLY A 201 -3.78 -14.54 -18.58
CA GLY A 201 -2.60 -15.35 -18.83
C GLY A 201 -2.05 -15.25 -20.25
N TRP A 202 -2.19 -14.10 -20.92
CA TRP A 202 -1.67 -13.90 -22.29
C TRP A 202 -0.14 -13.86 -22.38
N ARG A 203 0.55 -13.64 -21.26
CA ARG A 203 2.02 -13.68 -21.12
C ARG A 203 2.81 -12.67 -21.97
N MET A 204 2.16 -11.76 -22.68
CA MET A 204 2.84 -10.73 -23.50
C MET A 204 3.58 -9.70 -22.66
N CYS A 205 3.06 -9.41 -21.46
CA CYS A 205 3.68 -8.47 -20.54
C CYS A 205 5.03 -8.95 -19.99
N LEU A 206 5.32 -10.26 -20.00
CA LEU A 206 6.64 -10.80 -19.63
C LEU A 206 7.72 -10.30 -20.60
N THR A 207 7.47 -10.42 -21.91
CA THR A 207 8.36 -9.90 -22.96
C THR A 207 8.41 -8.39 -22.92
N GLY A 208 7.24 -7.73 -22.86
CA GLY A 208 7.14 -6.28 -22.90
C GLY A 208 7.91 -5.56 -21.79
N CYS A 209 8.01 -6.16 -20.59
CA CYS A 209 8.85 -5.63 -19.52
C CYS A 209 10.35 -5.80 -19.88
N PRO A 210 11.12 -4.71 -20.07
CA PRO A 210 12.54 -4.81 -20.39
C PRO A 210 13.35 -5.32 -19.19
N TYR A 211 12.88 -5.07 -17.97
CA TYR A 211 13.52 -5.52 -16.73
C TYR A 211 13.23 -6.99 -16.34
N LYS A 212 12.34 -7.66 -17.09
CA LYS A 212 11.88 -9.03 -16.81
C LYS A 212 11.39 -9.24 -15.37
N LYS A 213 10.63 -8.25 -14.88
CA LYS A 213 10.09 -8.19 -13.50
C LYS A 213 8.63 -8.62 -13.39
N ILE A 214 8.13 -9.28 -14.42
CA ILE A 214 6.84 -9.97 -14.42
C ILE A 214 7.14 -11.45 -14.61
N TYR A 215 6.52 -12.27 -13.76
CA TYR A 215 6.72 -13.71 -13.74
C TYR A 215 5.39 -14.38 -14.02
N PHE A 216 5.41 -15.48 -14.77
CA PHE A 216 4.21 -16.25 -15.04
C PHE A 216 4.03 -17.30 -13.93
N ASN A 217 2.90 -17.25 -13.23
CA ASN A 217 2.52 -18.32 -12.31
C ASN A 217 2.07 -19.53 -13.14
N TRP A 218 2.95 -20.53 -13.23
CA TRP A 218 2.71 -21.69 -14.08
C TRP A 218 1.55 -22.58 -13.59
N LYS A 219 1.17 -22.46 -12.32
CA LYS A 219 0.05 -23.18 -11.71
C LYS A 219 -1.30 -22.46 -11.91
N SER A 220 -1.38 -21.17 -11.59
CA SER A 220 -2.62 -20.39 -11.70
C SER A 220 -2.94 -19.97 -13.14
N GLY A 221 -1.95 -20.02 -14.02
CA GLY A 221 -2.08 -19.58 -15.41
C GLY A 221 -2.09 -18.06 -15.57
N LYS A 222 -1.70 -17.28 -14.55
CA LYS A 222 -1.74 -15.81 -14.54
C LYS A 222 -0.35 -15.24 -14.27
N SER A 223 -0.11 -14.01 -14.72
CA SER A 223 1.14 -13.33 -14.42
C SER A 223 1.07 -12.60 -13.07
N GLU A 224 2.17 -12.59 -12.35
CA GLU A 224 2.33 -11.85 -11.09
C GLU A 224 3.63 -11.04 -11.13
N LYS A 225 3.70 -9.99 -10.31
CA LYS A 225 4.86 -9.10 -10.23
C LYS A 225 4.98 -8.49 -8.85
N CYS A 226 6.11 -7.82 -8.59
CA CYS A 226 6.23 -6.96 -7.43
C CYS A 226 5.04 -5.98 -7.35
N ILE A 227 4.38 -5.96 -6.19
CA ILE A 227 3.21 -5.13 -5.88
C ILE A 227 3.58 -3.89 -5.06
N PHE A 228 4.88 -3.55 -5.00
CA PHE A 228 5.45 -2.51 -4.14
C PHE A 228 5.03 -2.58 -2.67
N CYS A 229 4.63 -3.76 -2.18
CA CYS A 229 4.01 -3.94 -0.87
C CYS A 229 2.87 -2.93 -0.62
N TYR A 230 1.98 -2.69 -1.59
CA TYR A 230 0.89 -1.71 -1.43
C TYR A 230 0.09 -1.88 -0.12
N PRO A 231 -0.16 -3.09 0.44
CA PRO A 231 -0.85 -3.19 1.73
C PRO A 231 -0.12 -2.52 2.90
N ARG A 232 1.22 -2.37 2.79
CA ARG A 232 2.04 -1.66 3.78
C ARG A 232 2.13 -0.16 3.47
N ILE A 233 2.38 0.17 2.20
CA ILE A 233 2.49 1.57 1.73
C ILE A 233 1.18 2.33 1.98
N GLU A 234 0.03 1.68 1.81
CA GLU A 234 -1.29 2.26 2.08
C GLU A 234 -1.41 2.81 3.51
N SER A 235 -0.68 2.21 4.46
CA SER A 235 -0.65 2.60 5.88
C SER A 235 0.62 3.39 6.26
N GLY A 236 1.31 3.99 5.29
CA GLY A 236 2.54 4.77 5.55
C GLY A 236 3.76 3.94 5.96
N GLN A 237 3.71 2.61 5.81
CA GLN A 237 4.84 1.74 6.16
C GLN A 237 5.77 1.50 4.96
N PRO A 238 7.09 1.33 5.19
CA PRO A 238 8.02 0.96 4.12
C PRO A 238 7.71 -0.42 3.51
N THR A 239 8.18 -0.63 2.29
CA THR A 239 8.13 -1.96 1.67
C THR A 239 8.99 -2.96 2.45
N VAL A 240 8.60 -4.24 2.41
CA VAL A 240 9.32 -5.32 3.11
C VAL A 240 10.81 -5.34 2.75
N CYS A 241 11.15 -5.24 1.46
CA CYS A 241 12.55 -5.25 1.02
C CYS A 241 13.33 -4.01 1.43
N SER A 242 12.66 -2.88 1.71
CA SER A 242 13.26 -1.63 2.21
C SER A 242 13.55 -1.69 3.69
N GLU A 243 12.53 -2.03 4.49
CA GLU A 243 12.64 -2.09 5.95
C GLU A 243 13.66 -3.14 6.40
N THR A 244 13.64 -4.30 5.76
CA THR A 244 14.53 -5.44 6.08
C THR A 244 15.91 -5.32 5.43
N CYS A 245 16.23 -4.18 4.82
CA CYS A 245 17.53 -3.98 4.19
C CYS A 245 18.64 -3.78 5.23
N VAL A 246 19.39 -4.85 5.51
CA VAL A 246 20.50 -4.88 6.46
C VAL A 246 21.56 -3.83 6.17
N GLY A 247 21.92 -3.62 4.89
CA GLY A 247 22.90 -2.61 4.49
C GLY A 247 22.41 -1.15 4.60
N ARG A 248 21.14 -0.92 4.95
CA ARG A 248 20.52 0.41 5.07
C ARG A 248 20.77 1.26 3.81
N ILE A 249 20.55 0.65 2.64
CA ILE A 249 20.83 1.26 1.32
C ILE A 249 19.59 1.82 0.64
N ARG A 250 18.39 1.42 1.10
CA ARG A 250 17.13 1.71 0.41
C ARG A 250 16.46 2.92 1.03
N TYR A 251 16.00 3.83 0.18
CA TYR A 251 15.30 5.05 0.55
C TYR A 251 13.96 5.11 -0.17
N LEU A 252 12.92 5.48 0.57
CA LEU A 252 11.55 5.67 0.09
C LEU A 252 11.13 7.11 0.37
N GLY A 253 10.54 7.74 -0.64
CA GLY A 253 10.14 9.12 -0.62
C GLY A 253 9.27 9.42 -1.84
N VAL A 254 8.37 10.38 -1.69
CA VAL A 254 7.46 10.82 -2.75
C VAL A 254 8.21 11.62 -3.80
N ILE A 255 7.79 11.49 -5.05
CA ILE A 255 8.16 12.36 -6.17
C ILE A 255 6.86 12.79 -6.84
N LEU A 256 6.62 14.10 -6.90
CA LEU A 256 5.54 14.66 -7.71
C LEU A 256 6.01 14.71 -9.16
N TYR A 257 5.14 14.37 -10.11
CA TYR A 257 5.48 14.35 -11.53
C TYR A 257 4.32 14.83 -12.39
N ASP A 258 4.65 15.43 -13.52
CA ASP A 258 3.68 15.83 -14.55
C ASP A 258 3.38 14.63 -15.48
N ALA A 259 2.16 14.10 -15.37
CA ALA A 259 1.73 12.94 -16.14
C ALA A 259 1.54 13.26 -17.63
N ASP A 260 1.16 14.49 -17.98
CA ASP A 260 0.88 14.89 -19.38
C ASP A 260 2.17 14.95 -20.20
N ARG A 261 3.31 15.14 -19.54
CA ARG A 261 4.64 15.20 -20.17
C ARG A 261 5.35 13.84 -20.26
N ILE A 262 4.72 12.75 -19.84
CA ILE A 262 5.33 11.40 -19.87
C ILE A 262 5.70 10.98 -21.29
N GLU A 263 4.78 11.10 -22.27
CA GLU A 263 5.04 10.71 -23.65
C GLU A 263 6.16 11.56 -24.26
N GLN A 264 6.13 12.88 -24.02
CA GLN A 264 7.15 13.82 -24.49
C GLN A 264 8.54 13.44 -23.95
N ALA A 265 8.67 13.13 -22.66
CA ALA A 265 9.94 12.75 -22.05
C ALA A 265 10.43 11.39 -22.60
N ALA A 266 9.57 10.39 -22.65
CA ALA A 266 9.92 9.04 -23.11
C ALA A 266 10.22 8.96 -24.62
N SER A 267 9.71 9.92 -25.41
CA SER A 267 9.90 9.99 -26.87
C SER A 267 11.03 10.93 -27.31
N THR A 268 11.87 11.42 -26.39
CA THR A 268 13.07 12.21 -26.75
C THR A 268 13.96 11.46 -27.75
N GLU A 269 14.60 12.18 -28.66
CA GLU A 269 15.30 11.56 -29.79
C GLU A 269 16.52 10.76 -29.34
N ASN A 270 17.42 11.36 -28.57
CA ASN A 270 18.64 10.73 -28.09
C ASN A 270 18.38 9.99 -26.76
N ASP A 271 18.73 8.71 -26.69
CA ASP A 271 18.55 7.90 -25.48
C ASP A 271 19.33 8.46 -24.28
N LYS A 272 20.47 9.13 -24.51
CA LYS A 272 21.26 9.77 -23.45
C LYS A 272 20.53 10.94 -22.77
N ASP A 273 19.54 11.53 -23.44
CA ASP A 273 18.77 12.63 -22.87
C ASP A 273 17.65 12.15 -21.95
N LEU A 274 17.29 10.85 -21.97
CA LEU A 274 16.15 10.31 -21.21
C LEU A 274 16.27 10.53 -19.71
N TYR A 275 17.49 10.44 -19.15
CA TYR A 275 17.74 10.77 -17.74
C TYR A 275 17.33 12.21 -17.42
N ASN A 276 17.82 13.18 -18.19
CA ASN A 276 17.52 14.59 -17.98
C ASN A 276 16.04 14.89 -18.25
N LYS A 277 15.46 14.27 -19.29
CA LYS A 277 14.04 14.42 -19.62
C LYS A 277 13.11 13.88 -18.53
N GLN A 278 13.51 12.81 -17.85
CA GLN A 278 12.77 12.32 -16.69
C GLN A 278 12.87 13.29 -15.50
N LEU A 279 14.03 13.90 -15.26
CA LEU A 279 14.18 14.94 -14.23
C LEU A 279 13.30 16.16 -14.53
N GLU A 280 13.18 16.56 -15.80
CA GLU A 280 12.36 17.71 -16.23
C GLU A 280 10.86 17.57 -15.97
N ILE A 281 10.36 16.35 -15.77
CA ILE A 281 8.94 16.09 -15.44
C ILE A 281 8.71 15.88 -13.94
N PHE A 282 9.77 15.78 -13.14
CA PHE A 282 9.65 15.80 -11.69
C PHE A 282 9.45 17.23 -11.19
N LEU A 283 8.47 17.42 -10.34
CA LEU A 283 8.01 18.74 -9.89
C LEU A 283 8.64 19.09 -8.55
N ASN A 284 8.91 20.39 -8.35
CA ASN A 284 9.48 20.88 -7.11
C ASN A 284 8.40 20.92 -6.00
N PRO A 285 8.51 20.10 -4.94
CA PRO A 285 7.49 20.03 -3.89
C PRO A 285 7.48 21.27 -2.97
N HIS A 286 8.46 22.16 -3.09
CA HIS A 286 8.53 23.42 -2.35
C HIS A 286 8.00 24.62 -3.14
N ASP A 287 7.63 24.44 -4.41
CA ASP A 287 7.07 25.53 -5.23
C ASP A 287 5.58 25.73 -4.87
N PRO A 288 5.18 26.93 -4.39
CA PRO A 288 3.79 27.21 -4.04
C PRO A 288 2.79 26.95 -5.17
N ALA A 289 3.17 27.19 -6.43
CA ALA A 289 2.28 26.95 -7.57
C ALA A 289 2.05 25.45 -7.80
N ILE A 290 3.08 24.62 -7.59
CA ILE A 290 2.96 23.16 -7.67
C ILE A 290 2.14 22.61 -6.50
N ILE A 291 2.30 23.16 -5.30
CA ILE A 291 1.52 22.78 -4.12
C ILE A 291 0.03 23.07 -4.36
N GLU A 292 -0.30 24.28 -4.83
CA GLU A 292 -1.67 24.67 -5.12
C GLU A 292 -2.31 23.78 -6.20
N GLU A 293 -1.58 23.51 -7.29
CA GLU A 293 -2.06 22.64 -8.36
C GLU A 293 -2.23 21.19 -7.92
N ALA A 294 -1.30 20.65 -7.12
CA ALA A 294 -1.40 19.30 -6.61
C ALA A 294 -2.63 19.12 -5.69
N LEU A 295 -2.93 20.10 -4.84
CA LEU A 295 -4.14 20.11 -4.02
C LEU A 295 -5.40 20.13 -4.90
N LYS A 296 -5.44 20.93 -5.98
CA LYS A 296 -6.55 20.96 -6.94
C LYS A 296 -6.77 19.61 -7.63
N GLN A 297 -5.70 18.87 -7.88
CA GLN A 297 -5.76 17.52 -8.47
C GLN A 297 -6.06 16.40 -7.46
N GLY A 298 -6.33 16.75 -6.19
CA GLY A 298 -6.70 15.79 -5.15
C GLY A 298 -5.51 15.10 -4.47
N ILE A 299 -4.28 15.60 -4.63
CA ILE A 299 -3.13 15.15 -3.83
C ILE A 299 -3.29 15.69 -2.42
N THR A 300 -3.29 14.81 -1.43
CA THR A 300 -3.52 15.15 -0.02
C THR A 300 -2.34 15.89 0.61
N GLN A 301 -2.61 16.72 1.61
CA GLN A 301 -1.59 17.54 2.28
C GLN A 301 -0.45 16.70 2.87
N ASN A 302 -0.75 15.54 3.47
CA ASN A 302 0.29 14.66 4.03
C ASN A 302 1.27 14.12 2.96
N VAL A 303 0.82 13.92 1.70
CA VAL A 303 1.65 13.49 0.58
C VAL A 303 2.56 14.63 0.15
N LEU A 304 2.06 15.87 0.15
CA LEU A 304 2.86 17.07 -0.12
C LEU A 304 3.92 17.28 0.95
N ASP A 305 3.56 17.15 2.22
CA ASP A 305 4.50 17.25 3.35
C ASP A 305 5.58 16.16 3.26
N ALA A 306 5.21 14.94 2.85
CA ALA A 306 6.15 13.85 2.61
C ALA A 306 7.06 14.11 1.38
N ALA A 307 6.53 14.72 0.32
CA ALA A 307 7.30 15.09 -0.87
C ALA A 307 8.38 16.14 -0.54
N GLN A 308 8.05 17.12 0.29
CA GLN A 308 8.98 18.16 0.77
C GLN A 308 10.13 17.61 1.62
N LYS A 309 9.94 16.44 2.25
CA LYS A 309 10.96 15.77 3.07
C LYS A 309 11.58 14.56 2.38
N SER A 310 11.30 14.37 1.09
CA SER A 310 11.62 13.13 0.38
C SER A 310 13.12 12.91 0.21
N PRO A 311 13.71 11.83 0.77
CA PRO A 311 15.11 11.49 0.52
C PRO A 311 15.36 11.13 -0.96
N VAL A 312 14.34 10.63 -1.65
CA VAL A 312 14.41 10.29 -3.08
C VAL A 312 14.54 11.56 -3.91
N TYR A 313 13.77 12.61 -3.60
CA TYR A 313 13.87 13.91 -4.28
C TYR A 313 15.25 14.52 -4.06
N LYS A 314 15.74 14.52 -2.83
CA LYS A 314 17.09 15.02 -2.49
C LYS A 314 18.19 14.32 -3.30
N MET A 315 18.18 12.99 -3.33
CA MET A 315 19.21 12.22 -4.05
C MET A 315 19.12 12.34 -5.58
N ALA A 316 17.91 12.42 -6.14
CA ALA A 316 17.70 12.46 -7.60
C ALA A 316 17.78 13.89 -8.17
N MET A 317 17.16 14.86 -7.51
CA MET A 317 16.97 16.23 -8.01
C MET A 317 18.00 17.21 -7.46
N GLU A 318 18.21 17.25 -6.13
CA GLU A 318 19.07 18.24 -5.48
C GLU A 318 20.55 17.86 -5.62
N TRP A 319 20.92 16.66 -5.18
CA TRP A 319 22.31 16.21 -5.11
C TRP A 319 22.78 15.47 -6.35
N LYS A 320 21.88 15.11 -7.28
CA LYS A 320 22.19 14.39 -8.53
C LYS A 320 23.08 13.16 -8.31
N LEU A 321 22.79 12.38 -7.25
CA LEU A 321 23.51 11.15 -6.90
C LEU A 321 22.82 9.91 -7.46
N ALA A 322 21.48 9.91 -7.45
CA ALA A 322 20.69 8.79 -7.92
C ALA A 322 20.44 8.89 -9.42
N LEU A 323 20.57 7.76 -10.12
CA LEU A 323 20.43 7.62 -11.56
C LEU A 323 19.45 6.46 -11.88
N PRO A 324 18.62 6.57 -12.93
CA PRO A 324 17.67 5.52 -13.31
C PRO A 324 18.39 4.25 -13.80
N LEU A 325 17.78 3.09 -13.64
CA LEU A 325 18.30 1.85 -14.25
C LEU A 325 17.85 1.73 -15.71
N HIS A 326 18.80 1.67 -16.64
CA HIS A 326 18.56 1.56 -18.09
C HIS A 326 17.49 2.55 -18.62
N PRO A 327 17.72 3.87 -18.53
CA PRO A 327 16.78 4.87 -19.02
C PRO A 327 16.44 4.71 -20.51
N GLU A 328 17.36 4.17 -21.33
CA GLU A 328 17.20 3.88 -22.76
C GLU A 328 16.06 2.90 -23.08
N TYR A 329 15.54 2.19 -22.09
CA TYR A 329 14.32 1.39 -22.26
C TYR A 329 13.06 2.25 -22.43
N ARG A 330 13.16 3.57 -22.21
CA ARG A 330 12.12 4.59 -22.39
C ARG A 330 10.87 4.36 -21.55
N THR A 331 11.00 3.59 -20.47
CA THR A 331 9.91 3.34 -19.54
C THR A 331 9.78 4.41 -18.46
N LEU A 332 10.79 5.28 -18.28
CA LEU A 332 10.88 6.25 -17.18
C LEU A 332 10.78 5.52 -15.81
N PRO A 333 11.80 4.73 -15.43
CA PRO A 333 11.79 3.91 -14.21
C PRO A 333 11.77 4.76 -12.93
N MET A 334 11.15 4.27 -11.85
CA MET A 334 10.99 4.99 -10.57
C MET A 334 11.79 4.37 -9.41
N VAL A 335 12.65 3.38 -9.70
CA VAL A 335 13.66 2.87 -8.77
C VAL A 335 15.04 3.25 -9.30
N TRP A 336 15.73 4.11 -8.54
CA TRP A 336 16.98 4.74 -8.96
C TRP A 336 18.14 4.27 -8.08
N TYR A 337 19.37 4.49 -8.55
CA TYR A 337 20.57 3.90 -8.00
C TYR A 337 21.66 4.94 -7.83
N VAL A 338 22.27 4.98 -6.64
CA VAL A 338 23.54 5.71 -6.46
C VAL A 338 24.67 4.74 -6.86
N PRO A 339 25.55 5.10 -7.81
CA PRO A 339 26.61 4.21 -8.27
C PRO A 339 27.61 3.88 -7.15
N PRO A 340 28.25 2.70 -7.15
CA PRO A 340 29.19 2.32 -6.11
C PRO A 340 30.56 2.97 -6.31
N LEU A 341 31.23 3.36 -5.22
CA LEU A 341 32.67 3.61 -5.28
C LEU A 341 33.42 2.28 -5.23
N SER A 342 34.52 2.16 -5.97
CA SER A 342 35.44 1.02 -5.84
C SER A 342 36.57 1.33 -4.85
N PRO A 343 37.26 0.32 -4.28
CA PRO A 343 38.40 0.56 -3.41
C PRO A 343 39.45 1.48 -4.04
N ILE A 344 39.82 2.55 -3.33
CA ILE A 344 40.77 3.60 -3.78
C ILE A 344 42.08 3.53 -2.97
N GLN A 345 42.02 3.03 -1.73
CA GLN A 345 43.11 3.12 -0.75
C GLN A 345 44.41 2.46 -1.21
N SER A 346 44.37 1.21 -1.67
CA SER A 346 45.59 0.50 -2.08
C SER A 346 46.29 1.15 -3.29
N ALA A 347 45.53 1.79 -4.18
CA ALA A 347 46.08 2.49 -5.35
C ALA A 347 46.63 3.88 -4.98
N LYS A 348 45.98 4.59 -4.04
CA LYS A 348 46.47 5.87 -3.51
C LYS A 348 47.75 5.71 -2.69
N ASP A 349 47.77 4.73 -1.78
CA ASP A 349 48.90 4.46 -0.89
C ASP A 349 50.15 4.00 -1.66
N ALA A 350 49.95 3.42 -2.85
CA ALA A 350 51.03 3.01 -3.75
C ALA A 350 51.43 4.11 -4.77
N GLY A 351 50.85 5.31 -4.69
CA GLY A 351 51.21 6.46 -5.54
C GLY A 351 50.75 6.35 -7.00
N TYR A 352 49.79 5.48 -7.30
CA TYR A 352 49.33 5.21 -8.67
C TYR A 352 48.12 6.06 -9.12
N LEU A 353 47.58 6.91 -8.24
CA LEU A 353 46.45 7.78 -8.59
C LEU A 353 46.94 9.19 -8.91
N GLY A 354 46.57 9.68 -10.10
CA GLY A 354 46.63 11.10 -10.38
C GLY A 354 45.61 11.87 -9.53
N ASP A 355 45.93 13.12 -9.21
CA ASP A 355 45.00 14.03 -8.55
C ASP A 355 44.18 14.79 -9.63
N ASP A 356 42.86 14.84 -9.45
CA ASP A 356 41.97 15.74 -10.18
C ASP A 356 41.58 16.89 -9.22
N GLY A 357 42.50 17.85 -9.08
CA GLY A 357 42.40 18.89 -8.05
C GLY A 357 42.65 18.34 -6.65
N VAL A 358 41.64 18.37 -5.78
CA VAL A 358 41.72 17.87 -4.39
C VAL A 358 41.28 16.40 -4.30
N LEU A 359 40.50 15.94 -5.28
CA LEU A 359 39.95 14.60 -5.32
C LEU A 359 40.86 13.66 -6.11
N PRO A 360 40.88 12.36 -5.78
CA PRO A 360 41.57 11.37 -6.61
C PRO A 360 40.86 11.26 -7.97
N ASP A 361 41.63 11.05 -9.04
CA ASP A 361 41.04 10.82 -10.36
C ASP A 361 40.22 9.52 -10.39
N ILE A 362 38.91 9.66 -10.52
CA ILE A 362 37.98 8.53 -10.56
C ILE A 362 38.04 7.72 -11.86
N SER A 363 38.77 8.19 -12.88
CA SER A 363 39.06 7.38 -14.06
C SER A 363 39.87 6.12 -13.71
N SER A 364 40.58 6.16 -12.58
CA SER A 364 41.42 5.08 -12.07
C SER A 364 40.70 4.14 -11.11
N LEU A 365 39.38 4.29 -10.92
CA LEU A 365 38.57 3.34 -10.17
C LEU A 365 38.59 1.98 -10.87
N ARG A 366 38.57 0.90 -10.08
CA ARG A 366 38.61 -0.48 -10.61
C ARG A 366 37.34 -0.83 -11.37
N ILE A 367 36.20 -0.27 -10.96
CA ILE A 367 34.94 -0.43 -11.70
C ILE A 367 34.97 0.54 -12.89
N PRO A 368 34.80 0.07 -14.14
CA PRO A 368 34.89 0.93 -15.31
C PRO A 368 33.73 1.93 -15.33
N LEU A 369 34.01 3.23 -15.51
CA LEU A 369 32.98 4.25 -15.59
C LEU A 369 31.98 3.99 -16.74
N GLN A 370 32.47 3.50 -17.88
CA GLN A 370 31.60 3.14 -19.00
C GLN A 370 30.65 1.99 -18.65
N TYR A 371 31.05 1.05 -17.80
CA TYR A 371 30.20 -0.07 -17.38
C TYR A 371 29.01 0.45 -16.54
N LEU A 372 29.28 1.35 -15.59
CA LEU A 372 28.24 2.01 -14.80
C LEU A 372 27.35 2.92 -15.68
N ALA A 373 27.93 3.59 -16.68
CA ALA A 373 27.18 4.44 -17.59
C ALA A 373 26.23 3.63 -18.48
N ASN A 374 26.68 2.47 -18.99
CA ASN A 374 25.83 1.54 -19.73
C ASN A 374 24.66 1.03 -18.90
N LEU A 375 24.82 0.95 -17.58
CA LEU A 375 23.79 0.48 -16.64
C LEU A 375 22.80 1.58 -16.25
N LEU A 376 23.27 2.82 -16.05
CA LEU A 376 22.51 3.86 -15.34
C LEU A 376 22.17 5.11 -16.17
N THR A 377 22.81 5.30 -17.32
CA THR A 377 22.76 6.58 -18.05
C THR A 377 22.87 6.41 -19.57
N ALA A 378 22.40 5.28 -20.12
CA ALA A 378 22.44 5.00 -21.55
C ALA A 378 23.84 5.17 -22.19
N GLY A 379 24.89 4.86 -21.40
CA GLY A 379 26.28 4.98 -21.81
C GLY A 379 26.89 6.39 -21.70
N ASP A 380 26.18 7.37 -21.14
CA ASP A 380 26.76 8.69 -20.83
C ASP A 380 27.52 8.66 -19.50
N ILE A 381 28.85 8.84 -19.55
CA ILE A 381 29.71 8.81 -18.36
C ILE A 381 29.49 10.04 -17.47
N ALA A 382 29.07 11.19 -18.03
CA ALA A 382 29.10 12.46 -17.30
C ALA A 382 28.27 12.45 -16.00
N PRO A 383 27.00 11.95 -15.97
CA PRO A 383 26.21 11.93 -14.73
C PRO A 383 26.78 10.95 -13.69
N VAL A 384 27.31 9.80 -14.13
CA VAL A 384 27.98 8.84 -13.24
C VAL A 384 29.23 9.46 -12.62
N LYS A 385 30.08 10.09 -13.43
CA LYS A 385 31.29 10.79 -12.98
C LYS A 385 30.94 11.86 -11.94
N SER A 386 29.91 12.66 -12.21
CA SER A 386 29.40 13.69 -11.30
C SER A 386 28.94 13.11 -9.96
N ALA A 387 28.12 12.05 -9.98
CA ALA A 387 27.61 11.41 -8.77
C ALA A 387 28.75 10.86 -7.89
N LEU A 388 29.73 10.16 -8.49
CA LEU A 388 30.89 9.61 -7.79
C LEU A 388 31.78 10.72 -7.19
N ASN A 389 32.07 11.78 -7.96
CA ASN A 389 32.84 12.92 -7.47
C ASN A 389 32.15 13.62 -6.30
N ARG A 390 30.83 13.79 -6.34
CA ARG A 390 30.06 14.37 -5.22
C ARG A 390 30.14 13.53 -3.94
N MET A 391 30.10 12.19 -4.06
CA MET A 391 30.30 11.32 -2.90
C MET A 391 31.73 11.40 -2.34
N LEU A 392 32.75 11.48 -3.21
CA LEU A 392 34.14 11.66 -2.78
C LEU A 392 34.38 13.01 -2.13
N ALA A 393 33.78 14.08 -2.66
CA ALA A 393 33.81 15.42 -2.08
C ALA A 393 33.24 15.44 -0.65
N MET A 394 32.09 14.79 -0.44
CA MET A 394 31.52 14.62 0.90
C MET A 394 32.47 13.84 1.81
N ARG A 395 33.06 12.73 1.34
CA ARG A 395 34.03 11.94 2.13
C ARG A 395 35.28 12.76 2.48
N HIS A 396 35.78 13.58 1.56
CA HIS A 396 36.92 14.48 1.79
C HIS A 396 36.60 15.50 2.88
N TYR A 397 35.50 16.25 2.72
CA TYR A 397 35.04 17.24 3.70
C TYR A 397 34.85 16.62 5.09
N LYS A 398 34.15 15.48 5.19
CA LYS A 398 33.93 14.81 6.48
C LYS A 398 35.21 14.24 7.09
N ARG A 399 36.19 13.82 6.28
CA ARG A 399 37.51 13.39 6.79
C ARG A 399 38.27 14.57 7.39
N ALA A 400 38.36 15.69 6.67
CA ALA A 400 39.03 16.90 7.17
C ALA A 400 38.40 17.38 8.49
N GLU A 401 37.07 17.38 8.57
CA GLU A 401 36.34 17.76 9.78
C GLU A 401 36.58 16.78 10.95
N THR A 402 36.48 15.47 10.70
CA THR A 402 36.50 14.47 11.78
C THR A 402 37.90 14.03 12.21
N VAL A 403 38.84 13.93 11.27
CA VAL A 403 40.22 13.47 11.49
C VAL A 403 41.15 14.64 11.73
N ASP A 404 41.21 15.58 10.78
CA ASP A 404 42.17 16.69 10.81
C ASP A 404 41.69 17.88 11.64
N LYS A 405 40.43 17.84 12.12
CA LYS A 405 39.76 18.86 12.92
C LYS A 405 39.76 20.23 12.25
N LYS A 406 39.61 20.26 10.92
CA LYS A 406 39.57 21.47 10.11
C LYS A 406 38.37 21.45 9.17
N VAL A 407 37.86 22.64 8.86
CA VAL A 407 36.85 22.80 7.81
C VAL A 407 37.58 22.96 6.48
N ASP A 408 37.42 21.99 5.58
CA ASP A 408 37.96 22.05 4.22
C ASP A 408 36.85 21.78 3.21
N ILE A 409 36.41 22.86 2.56
CA ILE A 409 35.33 22.86 1.57
C ILE A 409 35.84 22.83 0.11
N SER A 410 37.15 22.77 -0.11
CA SER A 410 37.75 22.85 -1.45
C SER A 410 37.21 21.78 -2.41
N ALA A 411 37.09 20.53 -1.93
CA ALA A 411 36.51 19.43 -2.69
C ALA A 411 35.01 19.62 -2.96
N LEU A 412 34.28 20.31 -2.07
CA LEU A 412 32.85 20.61 -2.26
C LEU A 412 32.65 21.68 -3.33
N GLU A 413 33.46 22.75 -3.29
CA GLU A 413 33.46 23.82 -4.29
C GLU A 413 33.75 23.28 -5.69
N GLN A 414 34.72 22.34 -5.82
CA GLN A 414 35.06 21.68 -7.08
C GLN A 414 33.86 20.98 -7.74
N VAL A 415 32.93 20.43 -6.95
CA VAL A 415 31.76 19.68 -7.47
C VAL A 415 30.44 20.45 -7.39
N GLY A 416 30.50 21.73 -6.99
CA GLY A 416 29.34 22.60 -6.84
C GLY A 416 28.40 22.19 -5.71
N LEU A 417 28.94 21.66 -4.60
CA LEU A 417 28.16 21.38 -3.38
C LEU A 417 28.44 22.45 -2.32
N THR A 418 27.40 22.81 -1.58
CA THR A 418 27.52 23.64 -0.37
C THR A 418 27.87 22.77 0.85
N GLU A 419 28.41 23.41 1.89
CA GLU A 419 28.63 22.73 3.18
C GLU A 419 27.33 22.14 3.74
N HIS A 420 26.22 22.89 3.65
CA HIS A 420 24.91 22.43 4.10
C HIS A 420 24.45 21.17 3.35
N GLN A 421 24.58 21.15 2.02
CA GLN A 421 24.27 19.96 1.23
C GLN A 421 25.17 18.78 1.60
N ALA A 422 26.47 18.99 1.84
CA ALA A 422 27.37 17.92 2.24
C ALA A 422 27.03 17.35 3.62
N GLN A 423 26.63 18.20 4.57
CA GLN A 423 26.15 17.78 5.90
C GLN A 423 24.83 17.01 5.79
N GLU A 424 23.90 17.45 4.94
CA GLU A 424 22.63 16.76 4.71
C GLU A 424 22.84 15.41 3.99
N MET A 425 23.69 15.37 2.96
CA MET A 425 24.13 14.13 2.32
C MET A 425 24.72 13.16 3.35
N TYR A 426 25.57 13.64 4.26
CA TYR A 426 26.12 12.82 5.34
C TYR A 426 25.03 12.30 6.29
N ARG A 427 24.07 13.14 6.69
CA ARG A 427 22.91 12.73 7.49
C ARG A 427 22.14 11.61 6.80
N TYR A 428 21.76 11.77 5.54
CA TYR A 428 20.93 10.79 4.85
C TYR A 428 21.71 9.54 4.43
N LEU A 429 22.96 9.65 3.97
CA LEU A 429 23.71 8.51 3.42
C LEU A 429 24.49 7.72 4.49
N ALA A 430 25.08 8.41 5.47
CA ALA A 430 25.93 7.80 6.49
C ALA A 430 25.14 7.45 7.77
N ILE A 431 24.56 8.45 8.44
CA ILE A 431 23.75 8.23 9.65
C ILE A 431 22.49 7.43 9.30
N ALA A 432 21.78 7.90 8.27
CA ALA A 432 20.66 7.23 7.62
C ALA A 432 19.60 6.75 8.60
N ASN A 433 19.11 7.63 9.49
CA ASN A 433 18.06 7.30 10.47
C ASN A 433 16.82 6.70 9.79
N TYR A 434 16.00 5.96 10.54
CA TYR A 434 14.85 5.25 9.96
C TYR A 434 13.88 6.21 9.27
N GLU A 435 13.52 7.27 9.97
CA GLU A 435 12.64 8.36 9.53
C GLU A 435 13.21 9.17 8.35
N ASP A 436 14.54 9.25 8.24
CA ASP A 436 15.20 9.88 7.09
C ASP A 436 15.23 8.95 5.87
N ARG A 437 15.28 7.62 6.08
CA ARG A 437 15.27 6.65 4.97
C ARG A 437 13.89 6.45 4.39
N PHE A 438 12.85 6.48 5.21
CA PHE A 438 11.50 6.10 4.83
C PHE A 438 10.52 7.23 5.15
N VAL A 439 10.25 8.06 4.14
CA VAL A 439 9.24 9.12 4.19
C VAL A 439 8.07 8.68 3.32
N VAL A 440 7.19 7.85 3.89
CA VAL A 440 6.06 7.23 3.20
C VAL A 440 4.75 7.75 3.82
N PRO A 441 3.94 8.53 3.09
CA PRO A 441 2.65 8.97 3.59
C PRO A 441 1.62 7.83 3.56
N SER A 442 0.56 7.94 4.38
CA SER A 442 -0.65 7.13 4.19
C SER A 442 -1.25 7.40 2.82
N SER A 443 -1.82 6.37 2.19
CA SER A 443 -2.49 6.51 0.89
C SER A 443 -3.96 6.93 1.00
N HIS A 444 -4.45 7.23 2.21
CA HIS A 444 -5.81 7.76 2.45
C HIS A 444 -6.93 6.93 1.81
N ARG A 445 -7.02 5.65 2.20
CA ARG A 445 -8.01 4.72 1.64
C ARG A 445 -9.47 5.16 1.87
N GLU A 446 -9.69 5.91 2.93
CA GLU A 446 -10.97 6.50 3.33
C GLU A 446 -11.47 7.61 2.40
N LEU A 447 -10.60 8.26 1.63
CA LEU A 447 -11.04 9.29 0.68
C LEU A 447 -11.71 8.70 -0.58
N ALA A 448 -11.38 7.46 -0.93
CA ALA A 448 -11.86 6.80 -2.14
C ALA A 448 -12.93 5.73 -1.88
N ARG A 449 -13.18 5.36 -0.62
CA ARG A 449 -14.02 4.22 -0.24
C ARG A 449 -14.76 4.50 1.05
N GLU A 450 -15.91 3.84 1.23
CA GLU A 450 -16.61 3.80 2.52
C GLU A 450 -15.78 3.01 3.54
N ALA A 451 -14.89 3.70 4.26
CA ALA A 451 -13.96 3.06 5.18
C ALA A 451 -14.65 2.44 6.40
N PHE A 452 -15.74 3.03 6.89
CA PHE A 452 -16.43 2.55 8.08
C PHE A 452 -17.02 1.13 7.91
N PRO A 453 -17.86 0.84 6.90
CA PRO A 453 -18.34 -0.53 6.68
C PRO A 453 -17.21 -1.49 6.29
N GLU A 454 -16.17 -1.01 5.61
CA GLU A 454 -14.97 -1.81 5.34
C GLU A 454 -14.27 -2.21 6.65
N ALA A 455 -14.06 -1.28 7.59
CA ALA A 455 -13.40 -1.56 8.88
C ALA A 455 -14.18 -2.58 9.72
N LYS A 456 -15.52 -2.54 9.69
CA LYS A 456 -16.36 -3.47 10.46
C LYS A 456 -16.49 -4.87 9.83
N GLY A 457 -16.38 -4.98 8.49
CA GLY A 457 -16.64 -6.23 7.77
C GLY A 457 -15.46 -6.81 6.97
N CYS A 458 -14.31 -6.12 6.88
CA CYS A 458 -13.14 -6.67 6.20
C CYS A 458 -12.54 -7.85 6.99
N GLY A 459 -11.86 -8.77 6.28
CA GLY A 459 -11.30 -9.99 6.89
C GLY A 459 -12.26 -11.18 6.96
N PHE A 460 -13.58 -10.96 6.98
CA PHE A 460 -14.57 -12.05 6.91
C PHE A 460 -14.69 -12.62 5.49
N SER A 461 -13.86 -13.62 5.18
CA SER A 461 -13.80 -14.28 3.87
C SER A 461 -14.71 -15.52 3.77
N PHE A 462 -15.97 -15.41 4.22
CA PHE A 462 -16.95 -16.51 4.15
C PHE A 462 -17.40 -16.85 2.72
N GLY A 463 -17.03 -16.02 1.74
CA GLY A 463 -17.39 -16.21 0.33
C GLY A 463 -18.75 -15.62 -0.02
N ASP A 464 -18.96 -14.33 0.26
CA ASP A 464 -20.23 -13.63 -0.05
C ASP A 464 -20.56 -13.52 -1.55
N GLY A 465 -19.61 -13.80 -2.44
CA GLY A 465 -19.81 -13.78 -3.90
C GLY A 465 -20.11 -12.39 -4.48
N CYS A 466 -19.93 -11.31 -3.72
CA CYS A 466 -20.32 -9.95 -4.11
C CYS A 466 -19.13 -8.98 -4.19
N LYS A 467 -17.92 -9.43 -3.82
CA LYS A 467 -16.69 -8.65 -3.99
C LYS A 467 -16.27 -8.60 -5.46
N GLY A 468 -15.74 -7.46 -5.90
CA GLY A 468 -15.18 -7.29 -7.25
C GLY A 468 -16.13 -6.72 -8.33
N SER A 469 -17.38 -6.39 -7.99
CA SER A 469 -18.34 -5.74 -8.90
C SER A 469 -19.04 -4.52 -8.26
N ASP A 470 -19.21 -3.44 -9.01
CA ASP A 470 -19.95 -2.25 -8.52
C ASP A 470 -21.46 -2.46 -8.53
N THR A 471 -21.95 -3.34 -9.41
CA THR A 471 -23.38 -3.72 -9.45
C THR A 471 -23.74 -4.55 -8.23
N LYS A 472 -24.84 -4.17 -7.55
CA LYS A 472 -25.39 -4.93 -6.41
C LYS A 472 -25.97 -6.29 -6.83
N TYR A 473 -26.48 -6.39 -8.05
CA TYR A 473 -27.01 -7.64 -8.59
C TYR A 473 -25.91 -8.71 -8.67
N ASN A 474 -26.26 -9.92 -8.24
CA ASN A 474 -25.44 -11.12 -8.40
C ASN A 474 -26.37 -12.34 -8.53
N LEU A 475 -25.88 -13.38 -9.21
CA LEU A 475 -26.66 -14.58 -9.52
C LEU A 475 -27.08 -15.39 -8.29
N PHE A 476 -26.35 -15.26 -7.18
CA PHE A 476 -26.56 -16.07 -5.98
C PHE A 476 -27.45 -15.40 -4.94
N ASN A 477 -28.08 -14.27 -5.29
CA ASN A 477 -28.92 -13.49 -4.38
C ASN A 477 -28.25 -13.25 -3.01
N SER A 478 -26.94 -13.04 -3.05
CA SER A 478 -26.12 -12.67 -1.91
C SER A 478 -25.92 -11.15 -1.92
N GLN A 479 -25.15 -10.61 -0.99
CA GLN A 479 -24.81 -9.18 -0.92
C GLN A 479 -23.56 -9.07 -0.03
N ARG A 480 -22.81 -7.96 -0.16
CA ARG A 480 -21.49 -7.80 0.48
C ARG A 480 -21.55 -7.81 2.01
N ILE A 481 -20.64 -8.55 2.64
CA ILE A 481 -20.47 -8.59 4.12
C ILE A 481 -20.00 -7.24 4.66
N ASN A 482 -19.13 -6.55 3.93
CA ASN A 482 -18.49 -5.30 4.34
C ASN A 482 -19.17 -4.06 3.76
N ALA A 483 -20.49 -4.11 3.57
CA ALA A 483 -21.28 -3.00 3.07
C ALA A 483 -22.63 -2.94 3.79
N ILE A 484 -23.14 -1.72 4.00
CA ILE A 484 -24.47 -1.52 4.55
C ILE A 484 -25.49 -1.70 3.42
N ASN A 485 -26.40 -2.65 3.58
CA ASN A 485 -27.43 -2.96 2.58
C ASN A 485 -28.85 -2.71 3.07
N VAL A 486 -29.01 -2.47 4.35
CA VAL A 486 -30.22 -1.92 4.95
C VAL A 486 -30.09 -0.42 4.73
N SER A 487 -30.85 0.12 3.80
CA SER A 487 -30.90 1.57 3.65
C SER A 487 -31.58 2.13 4.89
N SER A 488 -30.79 2.51 5.88
CA SER A 488 -31.22 3.39 6.97
C SER A 488 -31.59 4.79 6.45
N ASN A 489 -31.19 5.10 5.21
CA ASN A 489 -31.51 6.35 4.57
C ASN A 489 -32.94 6.37 4.00
N PRO A 490 -33.66 7.48 4.20
CA PRO A 490 -34.85 7.81 3.44
C PRO A 490 -34.54 7.60 1.95
N ASN A 491 -35.32 6.77 1.26
CA ASN A 491 -35.02 6.31 -0.10
C ASN A 491 -35.94 6.98 -1.14
N ILE A 492 -35.67 6.72 -2.42
CA ILE A 492 -36.48 7.30 -3.50
C ILE A 492 -37.93 6.83 -3.41
N ASP A 493 -38.17 5.58 -3.03
CA ASP A 493 -39.51 5.02 -2.86
C ASP A 493 -40.31 5.80 -1.79
N LEU A 494 -39.67 6.21 -0.69
CA LEU A 494 -40.27 7.02 0.37
C LEU A 494 -40.59 8.45 -0.10
N TRP A 495 -39.77 9.02 -1.00
CA TRP A 495 -39.99 10.35 -1.60
C TRP A 495 -41.06 10.34 -2.70
N GLU A 496 -41.14 9.25 -3.46
CA GLU A 496 -42.12 9.05 -4.53
C GLU A 496 -43.53 8.75 -3.98
N ASN A 497 -43.63 8.14 -2.79
CA ASN A 497 -44.90 7.79 -2.15
C ASN A 497 -45.20 8.62 -0.89
N LYS A 498 -44.73 9.87 -0.83
CA LYS A 498 -44.89 10.76 0.33
C LYS A 498 -46.35 11.00 0.74
N ASP A 499 -47.27 10.98 -0.22
CA ASP A 499 -48.71 11.23 0.03
C ASP A 499 -49.31 10.08 0.86
N GLU A 500 -48.86 8.83 0.65
CA GLU A 500 -49.30 7.67 1.44
C GLU A 500 -48.92 7.78 2.92
N ILE A 501 -47.81 8.45 3.23
CA ILE A 501 -47.36 8.69 4.61
C ILE A 501 -48.28 9.72 5.28
N PHE A 502 -48.60 10.81 4.58
CA PHE A 502 -49.52 11.82 5.09
C PHE A 502 -50.91 11.24 5.33
N ASP A 503 -51.41 10.42 4.40
CA ASP A 503 -52.68 9.72 4.53
C ASP A 503 -52.66 8.75 5.72
N SER A 504 -51.58 7.97 5.89
CA SER A 504 -51.42 7.06 7.03
C SER A 504 -51.45 7.78 8.39
N ILE A 505 -50.84 8.97 8.48
CA ILE A 505 -50.87 9.79 9.70
C ILE A 505 -52.28 10.30 9.98
N ALA A 506 -53.01 10.72 8.95
CA ALA A 506 -54.37 11.22 9.08
C ALA A 506 -55.32 10.11 9.57
N GLU A 507 -55.20 8.91 8.99
CA GLU A 507 -56.07 7.75 9.24
C GLU A 507 -55.74 6.95 10.51
N CYS A 508 -54.55 7.13 11.08
CA CYS A 508 -54.11 6.41 12.30
C CYS A 508 -55.05 6.70 13.50
N ASN A 509 -55.65 5.70 14.12
CA ASN A 509 -56.58 5.91 15.25
C ASN A 509 -55.90 5.74 16.62
N GLU A 510 -54.67 5.26 16.60
CA GLU A 510 -53.86 4.90 17.77
C GLU A 510 -53.14 6.12 18.38
N LEU A 511 -53.00 7.22 17.62
CA LEU A 511 -52.30 8.42 18.04
C LEU A 511 -53.25 9.56 18.44
N ALA A 512 -52.91 10.25 19.52
CA ALA A 512 -53.58 11.48 19.93
C ALA A 512 -53.39 12.60 18.90
N SER A 513 -54.28 13.60 18.91
CA SER A 513 -54.22 14.71 17.95
C SER A 513 -52.90 15.50 18.01
N GLU A 514 -52.33 15.67 19.20
CA GLU A 514 -51.04 16.34 19.39
C GLU A 514 -49.87 15.52 18.80
N GLN A 515 -49.89 14.20 18.98
CA GLN A 515 -48.88 13.28 18.43
C GLN A 515 -48.91 13.25 16.91
N LYS A 516 -50.10 13.19 16.33
CA LYS A 516 -50.29 13.29 14.87
C LYS A 516 -49.72 14.58 14.33
N SER A 517 -50.00 15.71 14.99
CA SER A 517 -49.46 17.02 14.58
C SER A 517 -47.93 17.03 14.62
N SER A 518 -47.32 16.47 15.68
CA SER A 518 -45.86 16.39 15.82
C SER A 518 -45.20 15.57 14.71
N ILE A 519 -45.77 14.41 14.36
CA ILE A 519 -45.28 13.59 13.25
C ILE A 519 -45.51 14.29 11.91
N TYR A 520 -46.67 14.91 11.72
CA TYR A 520 -46.99 15.65 10.50
C TYR A 520 -46.01 16.79 10.24
N ASP A 521 -45.65 17.56 11.29
CA ASP A 521 -44.66 18.63 11.21
C ASP A 521 -43.27 18.09 10.86
N PHE A 522 -42.87 16.95 11.44
CA PHE A 522 -41.61 16.29 11.09
C PHE A 522 -41.58 15.80 9.64
N VAL A 523 -42.66 15.16 9.17
CA VAL A 523 -42.76 14.64 7.81
C VAL A 523 -42.79 15.78 6.79
N THR A 524 -43.48 16.88 7.10
CA THR A 524 -43.42 18.12 6.30
C THR A 524 -42.01 18.68 6.25
N TYR A 525 -41.33 18.76 7.40
CA TYR A 525 -39.92 19.15 7.47
C TYR A 525 -39.01 18.24 6.61
N ALA A 526 -39.28 16.93 6.55
CA ALA A 526 -38.51 16.00 5.73
C ALA A 526 -38.74 16.24 4.23
N PHE A 527 -39.99 16.35 3.79
CA PHE A 527 -40.36 16.45 2.37
C PHE A 527 -40.28 17.85 1.76
N ASP A 528 -40.16 18.91 2.57
CA ASP A 528 -39.85 20.27 2.09
C ASP A 528 -38.40 20.41 1.56
N ARG A 529 -37.60 19.33 1.63
CA ARG A 529 -36.21 19.28 1.18
C ARG A 529 -36.00 18.23 0.09
N SER A 530 -34.90 18.38 -0.63
CA SER A 530 -34.45 17.32 -1.55
C SER A 530 -34.03 16.07 -0.77
N LEU A 531 -34.23 14.89 -1.37
CA LEU A 531 -33.82 13.60 -0.80
C LEU A 531 -32.36 13.62 -0.34
N LEU A 532 -31.46 14.12 -1.18
CA LEU A 532 -30.03 14.20 -0.88
C LEU A 532 -29.75 15.09 0.33
N SER A 533 -30.41 16.25 0.43
CA SER A 533 -30.26 17.15 1.58
C SER A 533 -30.75 16.52 2.88
N PHE A 534 -31.81 15.70 2.82
CA PHE A 534 -32.33 15.04 4.00
C PHE A 534 -31.51 13.81 4.41
N GLN A 535 -30.96 13.06 3.44
CA GLN A 535 -29.97 12.00 3.69
C GLN A 535 -28.69 12.55 4.33
N GLU A 536 -28.23 13.73 3.90
CA GLU A 536 -27.09 14.40 4.52
C GLU A 536 -27.35 14.70 6.01
N ILE A 537 -28.53 15.24 6.32
CA ILE A 537 -28.97 15.49 7.70
C ILE A 537 -29.02 14.18 8.50
N TYR A 538 -29.56 13.11 7.92
CA TYR A 538 -29.64 11.80 8.55
C TYR A 538 -28.24 11.27 8.91
N CYS A 539 -27.31 11.26 7.95
CA CYS A 539 -25.95 10.78 8.16
C CYS A 539 -25.19 11.64 9.17
N ASP A 540 -25.39 12.97 9.14
CA ASP A 540 -24.79 13.89 10.10
C ASP A 540 -25.25 13.59 11.55
N ILE A 541 -26.52 13.26 11.72
CA ILE A 541 -27.11 13.01 13.03
C ILE A 541 -26.79 11.60 13.53
N PHE A 542 -26.96 10.56 12.72
CA PHE A 542 -26.98 9.17 13.20
C PHE A 542 -25.71 8.37 12.87
N ASP A 543 -24.95 8.77 11.84
CA ASP A 543 -23.83 7.98 11.33
C ASP A 543 -22.44 8.58 11.65
N ARG A 544 -22.37 9.87 12.02
CA ARG A 544 -21.09 10.56 12.33
C ARG A 544 -20.60 10.39 13.77
N GLY A 545 -21.43 9.97 14.71
CA GLY A 545 -21.06 9.88 16.12
C GLY A 545 -21.71 8.67 16.81
N ARG A 546 -21.22 8.29 17.98
CA ARG A 546 -21.79 7.18 18.76
C ARG A 546 -22.96 7.64 19.61
N SER A 547 -22.94 8.87 20.10
CA SER A 547 -23.91 9.43 21.05
C SER A 547 -25.36 9.31 20.58
N THR A 548 -25.59 9.43 19.28
CA THR A 548 -26.91 9.42 18.64
C THR A 548 -27.16 8.15 17.84
N SER A 549 -26.27 7.15 17.88
CA SER A 549 -26.42 5.89 17.16
C SER A 549 -27.81 5.26 17.38
N LEU A 550 -28.41 4.71 16.33
CA LEU A 550 -29.69 3.98 16.44
C LEU A 550 -29.53 2.51 16.86
N LEU A 551 -28.32 2.09 17.24
CA LEU A 551 -28.07 0.75 17.78
C LEU A 551 -28.32 0.74 19.28
N LEU A 552 -29.41 0.10 19.71
CA LEU A 552 -29.87 0.11 21.10
C LEU A 552 -28.78 -0.35 22.07
N PHE A 553 -28.06 -1.42 21.75
CA PHE A 553 -27.04 -1.97 22.64
C PHE A 553 -25.74 -1.19 22.66
N GLU A 554 -25.50 -0.26 21.73
CA GLU A 554 -24.37 0.68 21.83
C GLU A 554 -24.50 1.53 23.10
N HIS A 555 -25.73 1.94 23.46
CA HIS A 555 -26.02 2.76 24.63
C HIS A 555 -25.98 2.00 25.95
N VAL A 556 -25.96 0.66 25.91
CA VAL A 556 -26.01 -0.20 27.11
C VAL A 556 -24.66 -0.90 27.35
N HIS A 557 -24.05 -1.41 26.28
CA HIS A 557 -22.86 -2.28 26.35
C HIS A 557 -21.65 -1.70 25.62
N GLY A 558 -21.81 -0.67 24.78
CA GLY A 558 -20.73 -0.16 23.94
C GLY A 558 -20.08 -1.25 23.08
N GLU A 559 -18.75 -1.40 23.17
CA GLU A 559 -17.98 -2.45 22.50
C GLU A 559 -17.69 -3.69 23.39
N SER A 560 -18.42 -3.89 24.49
CA SER A 560 -18.20 -5.05 25.36
C SER A 560 -18.56 -6.37 24.68
N ARG A 561 -17.98 -7.48 25.17
CA ARG A 561 -18.33 -8.84 24.70
C ARG A 561 -19.79 -9.19 25.04
N ASP A 562 -20.36 -8.55 26.05
CA ASP A 562 -21.74 -8.78 26.49
C ASP A 562 -22.75 -8.30 25.44
N ARG A 563 -22.39 -7.30 24.61
CA ARG A 563 -23.19 -6.88 23.45
C ARG A 563 -23.46 -8.04 22.50
N GLY A 564 -22.45 -8.87 22.23
CA GLY A 564 -22.60 -10.00 21.32
C GLY A 564 -23.62 -11.03 21.81
N GLN A 565 -23.65 -11.29 23.12
CA GLN A 565 -24.64 -12.20 23.71
C GLN A 565 -26.04 -11.60 23.69
N ALA A 566 -26.19 -10.32 24.05
CA ALA A 566 -27.48 -9.63 23.99
C ALA A 566 -28.10 -9.63 22.57
N MET A 567 -27.26 -9.49 21.53
CA MET A 567 -27.71 -9.60 20.14
C MET A 567 -28.20 -11.01 19.78
N VAL A 568 -27.56 -12.06 20.29
CA VAL A 568 -28.00 -13.45 20.06
C VAL A 568 -29.33 -13.71 20.75
N ASP A 569 -29.50 -13.21 21.97
CA ASP A 569 -30.74 -13.39 22.74
C ASP A 569 -31.93 -12.66 22.09
N LEU A 570 -31.70 -11.43 21.61
CA LEU A 570 -32.70 -10.67 20.86
C LEU A 570 -33.05 -11.32 19.51
N LEU A 571 -32.05 -11.86 18.81
CA LEU A 571 -32.28 -12.62 17.57
C LEU A 571 -33.19 -13.82 17.82
N LYS A 572 -32.94 -14.56 18.90
CA LYS A 572 -33.77 -15.71 19.27
C LYS A 572 -35.21 -15.29 19.59
N GLN A 573 -35.40 -14.16 20.27
CA GLN A 573 -36.72 -13.60 20.54
C GLN A 573 -37.49 -13.31 19.24
N TYR A 574 -36.82 -12.79 18.21
CA TYR A 574 -37.43 -12.58 16.89
C TYR A 574 -37.81 -13.90 16.22
N GLU A 575 -36.91 -14.89 16.24
CA GLU A 575 -37.16 -16.22 15.67
C GLU A 575 -38.35 -16.92 16.32
N ASP A 576 -38.42 -16.93 17.66
CA ASP A 576 -39.52 -17.51 18.45
C ASP A 576 -40.86 -16.80 18.15
N ALA A 577 -40.80 -15.52 17.81
CA ALA A 577 -41.95 -14.69 17.42
C ALA A 577 -42.34 -14.82 15.94
N GLY A 578 -41.62 -15.63 15.15
CA GLY A 578 -41.83 -15.80 13.72
C GLY A 578 -41.37 -14.61 12.86
N PHE A 579 -40.60 -13.68 13.45
CA PHE A 579 -40.03 -12.52 12.74
C PHE A 579 -38.66 -12.89 12.17
N SER A 580 -38.58 -12.95 10.85
CA SER A 580 -37.33 -13.31 10.15
C SER A 580 -36.59 -12.07 9.72
N LEU A 581 -35.45 -11.79 10.35
CA LEU A 581 -34.57 -10.70 9.94
C LEU A 581 -33.97 -10.94 8.55
N ASN A 582 -33.80 -9.85 7.82
CA ASN A 582 -32.92 -9.89 6.66
C ASN A 582 -31.49 -10.19 7.12
N LYS A 583 -30.72 -10.98 6.36
CA LYS A 583 -29.37 -11.47 6.74
C LYS A 583 -28.34 -10.37 7.03
N ARG A 584 -28.69 -9.08 6.90
CA ARG A 584 -27.79 -7.93 7.06
C ARG A 584 -28.36 -6.79 7.92
N GLU A 585 -29.40 -7.08 8.68
CA GLU A 585 -29.89 -6.21 9.76
C GLU A 585 -29.27 -6.64 11.07
N LEU A 586 -28.79 -5.67 11.85
CA LEU A 586 -28.43 -5.95 13.23
C LEU A 586 -29.71 -5.98 14.06
N PRO A 587 -29.91 -6.99 14.93
CA PRO A 587 -31.15 -7.15 15.68
C PRO A 587 -31.44 -5.96 16.59
N ASP A 588 -30.41 -5.23 17.04
CA ASP A 588 -30.50 -4.10 17.95
C ASP A 588 -30.67 -2.74 17.24
N PHE A 589 -30.83 -2.71 15.92
CA PHE A 589 -31.12 -1.47 15.19
C PHE A 589 -32.56 -1.01 15.46
N LEU A 590 -32.73 0.20 15.98
CA LEU A 590 -34.03 0.70 16.47
C LEU A 590 -35.16 0.56 15.43
N PRO A 591 -35.02 0.96 14.15
CA PRO A 591 -36.08 0.75 13.15
C PRO A 591 -36.50 -0.72 12.99
N VAL A 592 -35.55 -1.65 13.04
CA VAL A 592 -35.80 -3.09 12.95
C VAL A 592 -36.52 -3.60 14.20
N TYR A 593 -36.12 -3.11 15.38
CA TYR A 593 -36.82 -3.43 16.64
C TYR A 593 -38.26 -2.91 16.63
N LEU A 594 -38.51 -1.70 16.11
CA LEU A 594 -39.85 -1.13 15.96
C LEU A 594 -40.70 -1.89 14.93
N GLU A 595 -40.09 -2.34 13.83
CA GLU A 595 -40.75 -3.21 12.85
C GLU A 595 -41.18 -4.54 13.51
N TYR A 596 -40.28 -5.17 14.27
CA TYR A 596 -40.61 -6.36 15.07
C TYR A 596 -41.80 -6.08 16.00
N LEU A 597 -41.77 -4.99 16.78
CA LEU A 597 -42.86 -4.64 17.69
C LEU A 597 -44.18 -4.43 16.94
N SER A 598 -44.17 -3.82 15.76
CA SER A 598 -45.40 -3.59 14.97
C SER A 598 -46.14 -4.87 14.59
N THR A 599 -45.46 -6.04 14.63
CA THR A 599 -46.06 -7.35 14.37
C THR A 599 -46.65 -8.02 15.62
N ARG A 600 -46.49 -7.41 16.80
CA ARG A 600 -46.93 -7.93 18.09
C ARG A 600 -48.30 -7.40 18.48
N ASN A 601 -48.87 -7.94 19.56
CA ASN A 601 -50.13 -7.41 20.09
C ASN A 601 -49.88 -6.13 20.91
N ASN A 602 -50.92 -5.33 21.15
CA ASN A 602 -50.79 -4.03 21.83
C ASN A 602 -50.12 -4.09 23.21
N ALA A 603 -50.32 -5.16 23.99
CA ALA A 603 -49.69 -5.29 25.31
C ALA A 603 -48.17 -5.51 25.17
N GLU A 604 -47.76 -6.36 24.23
CA GLU A 604 -46.35 -6.64 23.92
C GLU A 604 -45.64 -5.42 23.30
N ILE A 605 -46.35 -4.62 22.49
CA ILE A 605 -45.82 -3.36 21.94
C ILE A 605 -45.46 -2.39 23.06
N ILE A 606 -46.40 -2.16 23.98
CA ILE A 606 -46.20 -1.26 25.12
C ILE A 606 -45.04 -1.79 25.98
N GLU A 607 -45.04 -3.08 26.33
CA GLU A 607 -43.97 -3.69 27.12
C GLU A 607 -42.59 -3.55 26.47
N GLY A 608 -42.48 -3.78 25.15
CA GLY A 608 -41.24 -3.59 24.40
C GLY A 608 -40.76 -2.15 24.38
N LEU A 609 -41.67 -1.19 24.18
CA LEU A 609 -41.34 0.23 24.23
C LEU A 609 -40.94 0.68 25.66
N CYS A 610 -41.60 0.16 26.70
CA CYS A 610 -41.23 0.39 28.09
C CYS A 610 -39.78 -0.03 28.35
N PHE A 611 -39.38 -1.21 27.84
CA PHE A 611 -38.04 -1.76 28.03
C PHE A 611 -36.93 -0.84 27.48
N ILE A 612 -37.17 -0.20 26.32
CA ILE A 612 -36.19 0.69 25.68
C ILE A 612 -36.38 2.17 25.99
N THR A 613 -37.42 2.54 26.76
CA THR A 613 -37.73 3.94 27.12
C THR A 613 -36.52 4.73 27.66
N PRO A 614 -35.62 4.16 28.49
CA PRO A 614 -34.43 4.89 28.96
C PRO A 614 -33.47 5.28 27.82
N ILE A 615 -33.31 4.40 26.83
CA ILE A 615 -32.48 4.63 25.65
C ILE A 615 -33.14 5.69 24.76
N LEU A 616 -34.46 5.59 24.55
CA LEU A 616 -35.23 6.58 23.78
C LEU A 616 -35.17 7.97 24.43
N GLY A 617 -35.28 8.06 25.76
CA GLY A 617 -35.15 9.30 26.52
C GLY A 617 -33.76 9.93 26.37
N LEU A 618 -32.70 9.12 26.48
CA LEU A 618 -31.32 9.56 26.26
C LEU A 618 -31.10 10.08 24.84
N LEU A 619 -31.58 9.35 23.83
CA LEU A 619 -31.50 9.76 22.43
C LEU A 619 -32.28 11.06 22.17
N LYS A 620 -33.49 11.18 22.72
CA LYS A 620 -34.30 12.40 22.60
C LYS A 620 -33.56 13.63 23.15
N GLU A 621 -33.00 13.54 24.36
CA GLU A 621 -32.28 14.68 24.97
C GLU A 621 -30.99 15.03 24.19
N ARG A 622 -30.27 14.04 23.66
CA ARG A 622 -29.11 14.27 22.78
C ARG A 622 -29.50 14.93 21.45
N LEU A 623 -30.63 14.52 20.86
CA LEU A 623 -31.17 15.13 19.65
C LEU A 623 -31.64 16.57 19.90
N LEU A 624 -32.23 16.85 21.07
CA LEU A 624 -32.57 18.23 21.50
C LEU A 624 -31.32 19.10 21.65
N LYS A 625 -30.26 18.57 22.26
CA LYS A 625 -28.96 19.28 22.37
C LYS A 625 -28.36 19.60 21.00
N ARG A 626 -28.59 18.75 20.00
CA ARG A 626 -28.15 18.96 18.60
C ARG A 626 -29.18 19.72 17.74
N GLU A 627 -30.24 20.27 18.34
CA GLU A 627 -31.32 20.99 17.65
C GLU A 627 -32.00 20.17 16.53
N SER A 628 -31.95 18.85 16.61
CA SER A 628 -32.44 17.94 15.57
C SER A 628 -33.94 17.68 15.69
N LYS A 629 -34.69 17.93 14.62
CA LYS A 629 -36.14 17.66 14.54
C LYS A 629 -36.52 16.19 14.73
N TYR A 630 -35.58 15.25 14.60
CA TYR A 630 -35.82 13.84 14.90
C TYR A 630 -36.27 13.60 16.34
N HIS A 631 -35.95 14.50 17.29
CA HIS A 631 -36.42 14.37 18.68
C HIS A 631 -37.94 14.18 18.79
N ALA A 632 -38.71 14.69 17.83
CA ALA A 632 -40.17 14.59 17.80
C ALA A 632 -40.65 13.13 17.69
N LEU A 633 -39.96 12.31 16.88
CA LEU A 633 -40.29 10.89 16.72
C LEU A 633 -40.03 10.11 18.02
N PHE A 634 -38.92 10.42 18.70
CA PHE A 634 -38.58 9.79 19.97
C PHE A 634 -39.55 10.21 21.09
N SER A 635 -40.02 11.46 21.10
CA SER A 635 -41.09 11.88 22.03
C SER A 635 -42.33 11.03 21.87
N VAL A 636 -42.80 10.81 20.63
CA VAL A 636 -43.99 9.99 20.38
C VAL A 636 -43.78 8.54 20.82
N LEU A 637 -42.61 7.94 20.55
CA LEU A 637 -42.31 6.58 21.00
C LEU A 637 -42.33 6.43 22.53
N ILE A 638 -41.85 7.44 23.26
CA ILE A 638 -41.89 7.45 24.73
C ILE A 638 -43.31 7.64 25.25
N GLU A 639 -44.09 8.53 24.64
CA GLU A 639 -45.50 8.71 25.03
C GLU A 639 -46.32 7.43 24.79
N LEU A 640 -46.03 6.70 23.71
CA LEU A 640 -46.64 5.40 23.41
C LEU A 640 -46.25 4.31 24.41
N SER A 641 -45.09 4.41 25.08
CA SER A 641 -44.70 3.47 26.13
C SER A 641 -45.47 3.68 27.44
N MET A 642 -46.25 4.76 27.56
CA MET A 642 -47.01 5.11 28.78
C MET A 642 -46.15 5.14 30.05
N THR A 643 -44.84 5.36 29.90
CA THR A 643 -43.86 5.34 30.99
C THR A 643 -43.30 6.75 31.22
N GLU A 644 -43.31 7.19 32.47
CA GLU A 644 -42.62 8.42 32.86
C GLU A 644 -41.11 8.15 32.99
N TYR A 645 -40.30 9.06 32.47
CA TYR A 645 -38.85 9.05 32.67
C TYR A 645 -38.38 10.43 33.14
N ASP A 646 -37.31 10.47 33.92
CA ASP A 646 -36.77 11.71 34.48
C ASP A 646 -35.96 12.50 33.43
N SER A 647 -36.68 13.23 32.57
CA SER A 647 -36.08 14.09 31.54
C SER A 647 -35.14 15.14 32.14
N ALA A 648 -35.41 15.66 33.34
CA ALA A 648 -34.56 16.68 33.97
C ALA A 648 -33.17 16.12 34.34
N LEU A 649 -33.13 14.91 34.90
CA LEU A 649 -31.88 14.24 35.27
C LEU A 649 -31.06 13.86 34.03
N ILE A 650 -31.70 13.30 33.00
CA ILE A 650 -31.02 12.92 31.75
C ILE A 650 -30.51 14.17 31.01
N SER A 651 -31.27 15.26 30.97
CA SER A 651 -30.85 16.50 30.32
C SER A 651 -29.59 17.09 30.98
N ILE A 652 -29.51 17.06 32.31
CA ILE A 652 -28.31 17.49 33.06
C ILE A 652 -27.09 16.62 32.73
N GLN A 653 -27.28 15.31 32.53
CA GLN A 653 -26.22 14.39 32.12
C GLN A 653 -25.74 14.70 30.69
N VAL A 654 -26.68 14.80 29.74
CA VAL A 654 -26.40 15.04 28.32
C VAL A 654 -25.71 16.40 28.10
N MET A 655 -26.06 17.43 28.87
CA MET A 655 -25.38 18.74 28.81
C MET A 655 -23.89 18.66 29.16
N LYS A 656 -23.46 17.67 29.95
CA LYS A 656 -22.05 17.47 30.33
C LYS A 656 -21.26 16.65 29.32
N GLU A 657 -21.91 16.00 28.35
CA GLU A 657 -21.24 15.19 27.33
C GLU A 657 -20.49 16.07 26.32
N ALA A 658 -19.29 15.66 25.92
CA ALA A 658 -18.58 16.30 24.82
C ALA A 658 -19.19 15.89 23.47
N ASP A 659 -19.05 16.73 22.45
CA ASP A 659 -19.55 16.42 21.11
C ASP A 659 -18.59 15.47 20.36
N ASP A 660 -19.04 14.23 20.16
CA ASP A 660 -18.27 13.15 19.54
C ASP A 660 -18.30 13.16 18.01
N ALA A 661 -19.13 14.01 17.40
CA ALA A 661 -19.25 14.15 15.95
C ALA A 661 -18.30 15.20 15.36
N THR A 662 -17.51 15.89 16.20
CA THR A 662 -16.53 16.87 15.70
C THR A 662 -15.38 16.16 14.98
N PRO A 663 -14.80 16.76 13.92
CA PRO A 663 -13.65 16.17 13.22
C PRO A 663 -12.49 15.82 14.17
N ALA A 664 -12.22 16.68 15.15
CA ALA A 664 -11.17 16.43 16.15
C ALA A 664 -11.48 15.24 17.08
N ALA A 665 -12.74 15.07 17.50
CA ALA A 665 -13.14 13.92 18.30
C ALA A 665 -13.08 12.63 17.48
N LEU A 666 -13.52 12.68 16.21
CA LEU A 666 -13.39 11.58 15.28
C LEU A 666 -11.92 11.20 15.10
N ASP A 667 -11.06 12.13 14.72
CA ASP A 667 -9.61 11.93 14.54
C ASP A 667 -8.96 11.34 15.80
N SER A 668 -9.35 11.78 17.00
CA SER A 668 -8.83 11.24 18.26
C SER A 668 -9.19 9.78 18.51
N VAL A 669 -10.32 9.30 17.99
CA VAL A 669 -10.73 7.88 18.03
C VAL A 669 -9.92 7.05 17.03
N TRP A 670 -9.42 7.67 15.96
CA TRP A 670 -8.56 7.06 14.95
C TRP A 670 -7.06 7.12 15.30
N GLU A 671 -6.66 7.92 16.30
CA GLU A 671 -5.28 8.03 16.77
C GLU A 671 -4.88 6.75 17.54
N GLU A 672 -4.13 5.85 16.89
CA GLU A 672 -3.58 4.67 17.56
C GLU A 672 -2.53 5.10 18.60
N GLU A 673 -2.77 4.78 19.87
CA GLU A 673 -1.72 4.88 20.89
C GLU A 673 -0.52 4.02 20.48
N GLN A 674 0.64 4.68 20.38
CA GLN A 674 1.91 4.08 19.98
C GLN A 674 2.24 2.86 20.86
N VAL A 675 2.30 1.66 20.26
CA VAL A 675 2.68 0.44 20.98
C VAL A 675 4.14 0.55 21.42
N LYS A 676 4.36 0.87 22.69
CA LYS A 676 5.70 0.87 23.30
C LYS A 676 6.10 -0.56 23.65
N PHE A 677 6.94 -1.17 22.83
CA PHE A 677 7.43 -2.55 23.00
C PHE A 677 8.49 -2.74 24.10
N LEU A 678 8.78 -1.73 24.93
CA LEU A 678 9.83 -1.83 25.96
C LEU A 678 9.35 -1.25 27.30
N GLY A 679 8.82 -2.14 28.13
CA GLY A 679 8.74 -2.00 29.59
C GLY A 679 9.23 -3.31 30.19
N GLY A 680 10.26 -3.25 31.03
CA GLY A 680 10.92 -4.41 31.61
C GLY A 680 10.01 -5.25 32.50
N ASP A 681 10.36 -6.54 32.51
CA ASP A 681 9.97 -7.61 33.43
C ASP A 681 8.51 -8.09 33.50
N SER A 682 8.41 -9.41 33.26
CA SER A 682 7.33 -10.37 33.57
C SER A 682 6.09 -10.43 32.65
N CYS A 683 5.96 -11.57 31.97
CA CYS A 683 4.66 -12.22 31.77
C CYS A 683 4.38 -13.06 33.04
N PRO A 684 3.13 -13.17 33.56
CA PRO A 684 1.95 -13.51 32.76
C PRO A 684 0.64 -12.76 33.15
N SER A 685 -0.40 -12.92 32.32
CA SER A 685 -1.83 -12.70 32.63
C SER A 685 -2.47 -11.29 32.61
N SER A 686 -1.78 -10.23 32.20
CA SER A 686 -2.32 -8.85 32.24
C SER A 686 -2.73 -8.21 30.90
N ILE A 687 -3.01 -8.98 29.85
CA ILE A 687 -3.63 -8.42 28.62
C ILE A 687 -5.07 -7.91 28.89
N GLN A 688 -5.71 -8.40 29.96
CA GLN A 688 -7.06 -7.98 30.36
C GLN A 688 -7.13 -6.55 30.92
N SER A 689 -6.04 -6.00 31.49
CA SER A 689 -6.05 -4.66 32.10
C SER A 689 -5.66 -3.52 31.14
N ILE A 690 -5.13 -3.85 29.95
CA ILE A 690 -4.71 -2.85 28.96
C ILE A 690 -5.89 -2.45 28.07
N HIS A 691 -6.80 -3.37 27.75
CA HIS A 691 -8.04 -3.05 27.03
C HIS A 691 -9.01 -2.18 27.85
N SER A 692 -8.95 -2.25 29.18
CA SER A 692 -9.85 -1.52 30.08
C SER A 692 -9.42 -0.07 30.36
N ASN A 693 -8.17 0.31 30.04
CA ASN A 693 -7.68 1.68 30.21
C ASN A 693 -7.82 2.57 28.96
N ARG A 694 -8.24 2.02 27.80
CA ARG A 694 -8.43 2.75 26.54
C ARG A 694 -9.50 3.86 26.59
N PHE A 695 -10.32 3.85 27.64
CA PHE A 695 -11.58 4.62 27.70
C PHE A 695 -11.82 5.29 29.05
N LYS A 696 -10.76 5.58 29.82
CA LYS A 696 -10.90 6.23 31.14
C LYS A 696 -11.66 7.56 31.11
N ASN A 697 -11.73 8.21 29.93
CA ASN A 697 -12.48 9.43 29.67
C ASN A 697 -13.57 9.26 28.59
N ALA A 698 -13.86 8.05 28.14
CA ALA A 698 -15.01 7.84 27.25
C ALA A 698 -16.28 8.03 28.08
N VAL A 699 -17.30 8.64 27.46
CA VAL A 699 -18.63 8.78 28.04
C VAL A 699 -19.19 7.37 28.26
N VAL A 700 -18.98 6.83 29.47
CA VAL A 700 -19.73 5.69 29.97
C VAL A 700 -21.06 6.26 30.45
N PRO A 701 -22.20 5.88 29.85
CA PRO A 701 -23.51 6.26 30.38
C PRO A 701 -23.57 5.75 31.82
N GLN A 702 -23.72 6.65 32.80
CA GLN A 702 -24.04 6.24 34.15
C GLN A 702 -25.45 5.67 34.14
N TYR A 703 -25.58 4.40 34.53
CA TYR A 703 -26.82 3.64 34.60
C TYR A 703 -27.84 4.34 35.51
N LEU A 704 -29.07 4.48 35.02
CA LEU A 704 -30.25 4.52 35.89
C LEU A 704 -30.57 3.06 36.24
N GLU A 705 -30.39 2.68 37.50
CA GLU A 705 -30.92 1.42 38.02
C GLU A 705 -32.46 1.51 38.05
N ILE A 706 -33.12 0.92 37.05
CA ILE A 706 -34.58 0.79 37.03
C ILE A 706 -34.92 -0.51 37.76
N GLY A 707 -34.80 -0.48 39.09
CA GLY A 707 -35.09 -1.61 39.97
C GLY A 707 -36.03 -1.29 41.14
N GLU A 708 -36.29 -0.02 41.46
CA GLU A 708 -37.04 0.35 42.69
C GLU A 708 -38.28 1.23 42.46
N ALA A 709 -38.85 1.27 41.25
CA ALA A 709 -40.11 1.98 40.99
C ALA A 709 -41.37 1.08 40.96
N ASN A 710 -41.27 -0.19 41.40
CA ASN A 710 -42.42 -1.08 41.58
C ASN A 710 -42.34 -1.84 42.94
N LYS A 711 -42.32 -1.07 44.04
CA LYS A 711 -42.70 -1.55 45.37
C LYS A 711 -43.56 -0.53 46.11
#